data_AF-A0A9N9S408-F1
#
_entry.id   AF-A0A9N9S408-F1
#
_cell.length_a   1.000
_cell.length_b   1.000
_cell.length_c   1.000
_cell.angle_alpha   90.00
_cell.angle_beta   90.00
_cell.angle_gamma   90.00
#
_symmetry.space_group_name_H-M   'P 1'
#
loop_
_entity.id
_entity.type
_entity.pdbx_description
1 polymer ?
#
loop_
_entity_poly.entity_id
_entity_poly.type
_entity_poly.pdbx_seq_one_letter_code
_entity_poly.pdbx_strand_id
1 'polypeptide(L)'
;METTFTDLIQDFHRQDTGRHSIFNPIVKDKIINYENVINLSKVEDNLNKGLYISNYWMFIEDVSKCFEFIFNNFISRMPIYVLAIDCKQQFDWKIDKFMKRRGYCCGFWHARKSKKIQCSGSRKCIVKPNAAYFRYGSWAFCEKCLRKFPSTGIKLGDNISVNKADFKFCFYTNEESEDFVSCTKCKKLFHERCVLHIKQSGIPFYCQRCRIGEPELKIINISSEQIAKTECDTYIENFLRQHKIPNCVNIVVRLVSNVPTTFTINPVIAKYQDKNYGHEISYNNCVIFVFLKLSDGTEICFFGIYFQLYGNSKCPVPNKNSVYLSYIDSVKLCIVKERTKIYQFILLGLFKYLKMKNFRRIFIWSCPPKRDVDYIFHEKPSDMKMPTKGRLGDWYKKLMKLAVDEHIAESFSGIKKFADDENWEDINNIPYIDSDMWPIRLEEAIIAAEKDATTDIMKKINELMEDQKIGFDKQYFVLHLSSNSTLIKAELPEVIKGKWINNRNDLVDMFWENKLEYSNERLAKFSTKVVLYRMFADDSICSICGKFSEDGVNLFLLCKSCVMGTWKQKNQLKETDCSISESFNSEDDAKIQQHSTCENITIIDEIIDADQSNITEIFDDIVMGEVFVDLTCEERCKKLSFGDFIDLTRDDSDYEIIEPVQYATIDLCN
;
A
#
# COMPACT_ATOMS: atom_id res chain seq x y z
N MET A 1 -25.83 -12.15 27.62
CA MET A 1 -25.45 -11.27 26.49
C MET A 1 -25.77 -9.85 26.91
N GLU A 2 -27.05 -9.58 27.20
CA GLU A 2 -27.49 -8.40 27.95
C GLU A 2 -26.70 -8.24 29.24
N THR A 3 -26.51 -9.32 30.01
CA THR A 3 -25.69 -9.30 31.24
C THR A 3 -24.36 -8.57 31.10
N THR A 4 -23.54 -8.87 30.08
CA THR A 4 -22.22 -8.21 29.94
C THR A 4 -22.32 -6.73 29.60
N PHE A 5 -23.27 -6.33 28.74
CA PHE A 5 -23.45 -4.91 28.37
C PHE A 5 -24.10 -4.13 29.52
N THR A 6 -25.07 -4.73 30.20
CA THR A 6 -25.70 -4.18 31.39
C THR A 6 -24.70 -4.01 32.52
N ASP A 7 -23.85 -5.01 32.79
CA ASP A 7 -22.78 -4.93 33.79
C ASP A 7 -21.81 -3.78 33.47
N LEU A 8 -21.46 -3.59 32.20
CA LEU A 8 -20.62 -2.49 31.74
C LEU A 8 -21.25 -1.12 32.04
N ILE A 9 -22.52 -0.93 31.69
CA ILE A 9 -23.24 0.32 31.96
C ILE A 9 -23.40 0.56 33.48
N GLN A 10 -23.69 -0.50 34.26
CA GLN A 10 -23.76 -0.40 35.72
C GLN A 10 -22.42 -0.03 36.36
N ASP A 11 -21.30 -0.54 35.83
CA ASP A 11 -19.97 -0.17 36.30
C ASP A 11 -19.65 1.31 36.02
N PHE A 12 -20.14 1.87 34.91
CA PHE A 12 -20.02 3.31 34.66
C PHE A 12 -20.84 4.11 35.67
N HIS A 13 -22.08 3.71 35.97
CA HIS A 13 -22.90 4.34 37.01
C HIS A 13 -22.22 4.36 38.38
N ARG A 14 -21.55 3.27 38.77
CA ARG A 14 -20.81 3.20 40.04
C ARG A 14 -19.65 4.19 40.13
N GLN A 15 -19.04 4.53 39.00
CA GLN A 15 -17.89 5.44 38.91
C GLN A 15 -18.31 6.91 38.72
N ASP A 16 -19.50 7.14 38.16
CA ASP A 16 -20.02 8.48 37.90
C ASP A 16 -20.65 9.12 39.16
N THR A 17 -19.81 9.48 40.13
CA THR A 17 -20.22 10.12 41.39
C THR A 17 -20.14 11.65 41.35
N GLY A 18 -19.93 12.25 40.17
CA GLY A 18 -19.51 13.64 39.99
C GLY A 18 -20.64 14.63 39.69
N ARG A 19 -20.31 15.94 39.77
CA ARG A 19 -21.21 17.06 39.39
C ARG A 19 -21.50 17.14 37.88
N HIS A 20 -20.69 16.48 37.04
CA HIS A 20 -20.79 16.47 35.59
C HIS A 20 -20.78 15.01 35.11
N SER A 21 -21.97 14.49 34.84
CA SER A 21 -22.19 13.08 34.49
C SER A 21 -21.72 12.75 33.08
N ILE A 22 -21.09 11.59 32.91
CA ILE A 22 -20.75 11.03 31.58
C ILE A 22 -21.99 10.49 30.84
N PHE A 23 -23.08 10.24 31.57
CA PHE A 23 -24.35 9.78 30.99
C PHE A 23 -25.11 10.88 30.28
N ASN A 24 -25.08 12.09 30.82
CA ASN A 24 -25.71 13.28 30.25
C ASN A 24 -24.73 14.48 30.30
N PRO A 25 -23.70 14.49 29.44
CA PRO A 25 -22.69 15.53 29.44
C PRO A 25 -23.28 16.87 28.99
N ILE A 26 -23.21 17.90 29.84
CA ILE A 26 -23.72 19.25 29.54
C ILE A 26 -22.56 20.15 29.07
N VAL A 27 -22.57 20.54 27.80
CA VAL A 27 -21.64 21.50 27.20
C VAL A 27 -22.20 22.92 27.39
N LYS A 28 -21.47 23.79 28.09
CA LYS A 28 -21.81 25.23 28.21
C LYS A 28 -21.64 25.94 26.85
N ASP A 29 -22.52 26.90 26.56
CA ASP A 29 -22.45 27.82 25.40
C ASP A 29 -22.66 27.23 23.98
N LYS A 30 -23.18 26.00 23.86
CA LYS A 30 -23.69 25.47 22.59
C LYS A 30 -25.14 25.02 22.79
N ILE A 31 -26.07 25.52 21.97
CA ILE A 31 -27.38 24.87 21.79
C ILE A 31 -27.11 23.58 21.01
N ILE A 32 -26.65 22.55 21.70
CA ILE A 32 -26.62 21.20 21.15
C ILE A 32 -28.02 20.66 21.40
N ASN A 33 -28.78 20.38 20.35
CA ASN A 33 -30.01 19.62 20.52
C ASN A 33 -29.61 18.18 20.90
N TYR A 34 -29.59 17.89 22.20
CA TYR A 34 -29.22 16.58 22.75
C TYR A 34 -30.16 15.46 22.31
N GLU A 35 -31.36 15.76 21.79
CA GLU A 35 -32.26 14.72 21.27
C GLU A 35 -31.64 13.94 20.10
N ASN A 36 -30.71 14.55 19.36
CA ASN A 36 -30.05 13.96 18.20
C ASN A 36 -28.59 13.55 18.45
N VAL A 37 -28.09 13.70 19.68
CA VAL A 37 -26.71 13.32 20.06
C VAL A 37 -26.79 12.12 20.99
N ILE A 38 -26.14 11.02 20.60
CA ILE A 38 -26.12 9.82 21.43
C ILE A 38 -25.28 10.05 22.70
N ASN A 39 -25.82 9.66 23.85
CA ASN A 39 -25.19 9.72 25.15
C ASN A 39 -25.43 8.39 25.90
N LEU A 40 -24.72 8.14 27.01
CA LEU A 40 -24.80 6.83 27.67
C LEU A 40 -26.19 6.55 28.26
N SER A 41 -26.97 7.58 28.65
CA SER A 41 -28.38 7.37 29.04
C SER A 41 -29.23 6.83 27.90
N LYS A 42 -29.04 7.36 26.68
CA LYS A 42 -29.73 6.86 25.50
C LYS A 42 -29.28 5.45 25.13
N VAL A 43 -27.99 5.14 25.29
CA VAL A 43 -27.46 3.79 25.11
C VAL A 43 -28.08 2.82 26.12
N GLU A 44 -28.20 3.22 27.38
CA GLU A 44 -28.86 2.41 28.42
C GLU A 44 -30.33 2.13 28.08
N ASP A 45 -31.08 3.15 27.67
CA ASP A 45 -32.46 2.99 27.21
C ASP A 45 -32.58 2.04 26.01
N ASN A 46 -31.69 2.18 25.02
CA ASN A 46 -31.66 1.34 23.84
C ASN A 46 -31.29 -0.11 24.19
N LEU A 47 -30.40 -0.30 25.16
CA LEU A 47 -30.01 -1.61 25.68
C LEU A 47 -31.19 -2.28 26.39
N ASN A 48 -31.89 -1.56 27.26
CA ASN A 48 -33.08 -2.06 27.97
C ASN A 48 -34.23 -2.41 27.01
N LYS A 49 -34.32 -1.74 25.86
CA LYS A 49 -35.27 -2.05 24.78
C LYS A 49 -34.84 -3.21 23.88
N GLY A 50 -33.68 -3.81 24.14
CA GLY A 50 -33.16 -4.94 23.36
C GLY A 50 -32.67 -4.56 21.94
N LEU A 51 -32.45 -3.27 21.66
CA LEU A 51 -32.10 -2.80 20.30
C LEU A 51 -30.73 -3.33 19.81
N TYR A 52 -29.86 -3.74 20.73
CA TYR A 52 -28.50 -4.21 20.41
C TYR A 52 -28.36 -5.73 20.27
N ILE A 53 -29.42 -6.52 20.49
CA ILE A 53 -29.35 -7.98 20.55
C ILE A 53 -28.89 -8.60 19.21
N SER A 54 -29.32 -8.02 18.09
CA SER A 54 -29.00 -8.50 16.74
C SER A 54 -27.70 -7.93 16.18
N ASN A 55 -27.20 -6.81 16.72
CA ASN A 55 -26.02 -6.12 16.19
C ASN A 55 -25.14 -5.53 17.32
N TYR A 56 -24.10 -6.28 17.69
CA TYR A 56 -23.16 -5.85 18.73
C TYR A 56 -22.33 -4.63 18.32
N TRP A 57 -22.06 -4.47 17.02
CA TRP A 57 -21.31 -3.32 16.52
C TRP A 57 -22.06 -2.01 16.75
N MET A 58 -23.40 -2.04 16.72
CA MET A 58 -24.22 -0.86 17.01
C MET A 58 -24.06 -0.38 18.46
N PHE A 59 -24.03 -1.30 19.43
CA PHE A 59 -23.74 -0.95 20.83
C PHE A 59 -22.34 -0.36 20.98
N ILE A 60 -21.35 -1.00 20.34
CA ILE A 60 -19.95 -0.59 20.40
C ILE A 60 -19.74 0.80 19.79
N GLU A 61 -20.37 1.06 18.64
CA GLU A 61 -20.36 2.34 17.95
C GLU A 61 -20.98 3.44 18.83
N ASP A 62 -22.17 3.19 19.37
CA ASP A 62 -22.91 4.16 20.17
C ASP A 62 -22.15 4.56 21.44
N VAL A 63 -21.63 3.58 22.19
CA VAL A 63 -20.79 3.84 23.36
C VAL A 63 -19.52 4.61 22.98
N SER A 64 -18.87 4.24 21.87
CA SER A 64 -17.66 4.92 21.40
C SER A 64 -17.92 6.38 21.04
N LYS A 65 -19.04 6.67 20.36
CA LYS A 65 -19.49 8.04 20.05
C LYS A 65 -19.74 8.87 21.32
N CYS A 66 -20.26 8.26 22.38
CA CYS A 66 -20.47 8.95 23.66
C CYS A 66 -19.12 9.43 24.26
N PHE A 67 -18.11 8.56 24.28
CA PHE A 67 -16.79 8.93 24.78
C PHE A 67 -16.08 9.95 23.88
N GLU A 68 -16.15 9.78 22.56
CA GLU A 68 -15.60 10.75 21.62
C GLU A 68 -16.25 12.13 21.75
N PHE A 69 -17.56 12.19 21.98
CA PHE A 69 -18.24 13.45 22.26
C PHE A 69 -17.64 14.16 23.49
N ILE A 70 -17.33 13.41 24.55
CA ILE A 70 -16.69 13.97 25.75
C ILE A 70 -15.27 14.45 25.41
N PHE A 71 -14.45 13.63 24.76
CA PHE A 71 -13.07 13.97 24.44
C PHE A 71 -12.94 15.20 23.53
N ASN A 72 -13.95 15.42 22.70
CA ASN A 72 -13.99 16.54 21.76
C ASN A 72 -14.53 17.85 22.34
N ASN A 73 -15.33 17.80 23.41
CA ASN A 73 -15.99 19.00 23.96
C ASN A 73 -15.50 19.42 25.35
N PHE A 74 -14.73 18.57 26.03
CA PHE A 74 -14.21 18.84 27.37
C PHE A 74 -12.69 18.87 27.37
N ILE A 75 -12.11 19.73 28.23
CA ILE A 75 -10.66 19.88 28.34
C ILE A 75 -10.10 18.74 29.19
N SER A 76 -8.91 18.23 28.86
CA SER A 76 -8.31 17.04 29.47
C SER A 76 -8.18 17.04 31.00
N ARG A 77 -8.08 18.23 31.61
CA ARG A 77 -8.00 18.41 33.08
C ARG A 77 -9.35 18.34 33.81
N MET A 78 -10.47 18.29 33.08
CA MET A 78 -11.80 18.27 33.70
C MET A 78 -12.12 16.88 34.25
N PRO A 79 -12.77 16.76 35.43
CA PRO A 79 -13.09 15.45 36.03
C PRO A 79 -13.86 14.50 35.09
N ILE A 80 -14.82 15.03 34.32
CA ILE A 80 -15.59 14.25 33.34
C ILE A 80 -14.70 13.64 32.24
N TYR A 81 -13.65 14.35 31.81
CA TYR A 81 -12.73 13.87 30.79
C TYR A 81 -11.84 12.74 31.34
N VAL A 82 -11.31 12.92 32.55
CA VAL A 82 -10.50 11.91 33.24
C VAL A 82 -11.32 10.64 33.48
N LEU A 83 -12.55 10.78 34.00
CA LEU A 83 -13.47 9.65 34.19
C LEU A 83 -13.80 8.96 32.86
N ALA A 84 -14.01 9.72 31.78
CA ALA A 84 -14.25 9.15 30.46
C ALA A 84 -13.06 8.33 29.94
N ILE A 85 -11.81 8.71 30.23
CA ILE A 85 -10.64 7.88 29.90
C ILE A 85 -10.72 6.53 30.62
N ASP A 86 -10.94 6.55 31.94
CA ASP A 86 -10.95 5.34 32.75
C ASP A 86 -12.08 4.39 32.33
N CYS A 87 -13.30 4.93 32.15
CA CYS A 87 -14.45 4.17 31.66
C CYS A 87 -14.23 3.63 30.24
N LYS A 88 -13.62 4.41 29.33
CA LYS A 88 -13.32 3.95 27.96
C LYS A 88 -12.29 2.81 27.96
N GLN A 89 -11.25 2.88 28.79
CA GLN A 89 -10.26 1.81 28.89
C GLN A 89 -10.89 0.51 29.42
N GLN A 90 -11.74 0.62 30.45
CA GLN A 90 -12.47 -0.54 30.98
C GLN A 90 -13.44 -1.12 29.94
N PHE A 91 -14.16 -0.25 29.24
CA PHE A 91 -15.05 -0.62 28.13
C PHE A 91 -14.29 -1.44 27.10
N ASP A 92 -13.22 -0.87 26.54
CA ASP A 92 -12.40 -1.46 25.49
C ASP A 92 -11.85 -2.84 25.89
N TRP A 93 -11.35 -2.98 27.12
CA TRP A 93 -10.82 -4.25 27.61
C TRP A 93 -11.91 -5.32 27.74
N LYS A 94 -13.06 -4.99 28.34
CA LYS A 94 -14.16 -5.95 28.54
C LYS A 94 -14.79 -6.35 27.21
N ILE A 95 -15.04 -5.37 26.33
CA ILE A 95 -15.74 -5.59 25.06
C ILE A 95 -14.87 -6.36 24.06
N ASP A 96 -13.57 -6.09 24.01
CA ASP A 96 -12.63 -6.84 23.16
C ASP A 96 -12.59 -8.31 23.55
N LYS A 97 -12.50 -8.61 24.86
CA LYS A 97 -12.56 -9.97 25.38
C LYS A 97 -13.88 -10.67 25.05
N PHE A 98 -15.01 -9.97 25.19
CA PHE A 98 -16.33 -10.49 24.84
C PHE A 98 -16.45 -10.82 23.34
N MET A 99 -16.09 -9.87 22.48
CA MET A 99 -16.17 -10.00 21.02
C MET A 99 -15.27 -11.12 20.50
N LYS A 100 -14.02 -11.21 20.97
CA LYS A 100 -13.09 -12.29 20.61
C LYS A 100 -13.60 -13.66 21.03
N ARG A 101 -14.19 -13.81 22.23
CA ARG A 101 -14.84 -15.06 22.66
C ARG A 101 -16.00 -15.48 21.73
N ARG A 102 -16.70 -14.51 21.15
CA ARG A 102 -17.76 -14.73 20.16
C ARG A 102 -17.25 -14.92 18.72
N GLY A 103 -15.94 -14.84 18.51
CA GLY A 103 -15.29 -15.12 17.24
C GLY A 103 -15.19 -13.95 16.29
N TYR A 104 -15.33 -12.72 16.79
CA TYR A 104 -14.99 -11.51 16.05
C TYR A 104 -13.47 -11.24 16.14
N CYS A 105 -12.97 -10.38 15.26
CA CYS A 105 -11.54 -10.03 15.22
C CYS A 105 -11.09 -9.24 16.47
N CYS A 106 -11.89 -8.28 16.91
CA CYS A 106 -11.68 -7.48 18.11
C CYS A 106 -13.03 -6.88 18.56
N GLY A 107 -13.03 -6.14 19.67
CA GLY A 107 -14.19 -5.36 20.12
C GLY A 107 -14.00 -3.84 20.10
N PHE A 108 -12.87 -3.36 19.59
CA PHE A 108 -12.59 -1.93 19.49
C PHE A 108 -13.40 -1.30 18.35
N TRP A 109 -13.94 -0.10 18.57
CA TRP A 109 -14.40 0.74 17.46
C TRP A 109 -13.19 1.46 16.87
N HIS A 110 -12.85 1.15 15.62
CA HIS A 110 -11.78 1.84 14.92
C HIS A 110 -12.36 2.90 13.99
N ALA A 111 -11.89 4.13 14.14
CA ALA A 111 -12.24 5.24 13.27
C ALA A 111 -10.98 5.94 12.77
N ARG A 112 -11.06 6.50 11.56
CA ARG A 112 -10.01 7.32 10.95
C ARG A 112 -10.51 8.75 10.75
N LYS A 113 -9.60 9.70 10.58
CA LYS A 113 -9.99 11.09 10.30
C LYS A 113 -10.74 11.14 8.96
N SER A 114 -11.94 11.72 8.97
CA SER A 114 -12.71 11.90 7.74
C SER A 114 -12.28 13.15 6.98
N LYS A 115 -12.61 13.19 5.68
CA LYS A 115 -12.35 14.38 4.84
C LYS A 115 -13.08 15.60 5.43
N LYS A 116 -12.40 16.75 5.40
CA LYS A 116 -13.01 18.04 5.79
C LYS A 116 -14.24 18.31 4.93
N ILE A 117 -15.36 18.61 5.58
CA ILE A 117 -16.62 18.93 4.89
C ILE A 117 -16.58 20.39 4.45
N GLN A 118 -16.51 20.61 3.13
CA GLN A 118 -16.65 21.94 2.54
C GLN A 118 -18.10 22.42 2.66
N CYS A 119 -18.30 23.64 3.16
CA CYS A 119 -19.63 24.22 3.26
C CYS A 119 -20.05 24.87 1.92
N SER A 120 -21.17 24.44 1.37
CA SER A 120 -21.76 24.93 0.12
C SER A 120 -22.19 26.39 0.18
N GLY A 121 -22.37 26.97 1.37
CA GLY A 121 -22.72 28.39 1.51
C GLY A 121 -21.56 29.37 1.30
N SER A 122 -20.31 28.91 1.23
CA SER A 122 -19.15 29.77 0.92
C SER A 122 -17.90 28.94 0.60
N ARG A 123 -17.14 29.32 -0.45
CA ARG A 123 -15.90 28.65 -0.86
C ARG A 123 -14.79 28.64 0.22
N LYS A 124 -14.82 29.56 1.20
CA LYS A 124 -13.85 29.62 2.30
C LYS A 124 -14.36 28.99 3.61
N CYS A 125 -15.60 28.49 3.62
CA CYS A 125 -16.20 27.95 4.83
C CYS A 125 -16.06 26.42 4.86
N ILE A 126 -15.55 25.90 5.98
CA ILE A 126 -15.44 24.47 6.26
C ILE A 126 -16.29 24.21 7.51
N VAL A 127 -17.08 23.14 7.50
CA VAL A 127 -17.82 22.70 8.69
C VAL A 127 -16.80 22.30 9.75
N LYS A 128 -16.89 22.92 10.93
CA LYS A 128 -15.96 22.63 12.02
C LYS A 128 -16.22 21.22 12.56
N PRO A 129 -15.18 20.45 12.93
CA PRO A 129 -15.35 19.24 13.72
C PRO A 129 -16.20 19.52 14.97
N ASN A 130 -17.03 18.53 15.33
CA ASN A 130 -17.97 18.55 16.45
C ASN A 130 -18.98 19.69 16.38
N ALA A 131 -19.46 19.96 15.16
CA ALA A 131 -20.53 20.92 14.91
C ALA A 131 -21.67 20.28 14.13
N ALA A 132 -22.88 20.77 14.43
CA ALA A 132 -24.05 20.50 13.61
C ALA A 132 -23.93 21.13 12.23
N TYR A 133 -24.44 20.42 11.23
CA TYR A 133 -24.58 20.91 9.86
C TYR A 133 -25.82 20.28 9.22
N PHE A 134 -26.16 20.78 8.04
CA PHE A 134 -27.38 20.42 7.34
C PHE A 134 -27.01 19.93 5.95
N ARG A 135 -27.55 18.78 5.54
CA ARG A 135 -27.21 18.14 4.27
C ARG A 135 -28.44 17.86 3.41
N TYR A 136 -28.32 18.14 2.11
CA TYR A 136 -29.24 17.71 1.06
C TYR A 136 -28.43 17.12 -0.10
N GLY A 137 -28.52 15.81 -0.34
CA GLY A 137 -27.67 15.12 -1.33
C GLY A 137 -26.18 15.31 -1.04
N SER A 138 -25.43 15.87 -1.99
CA SER A 138 -24.01 16.22 -1.83
C SER A 138 -23.76 17.61 -1.20
N TRP A 139 -24.80 18.43 -1.06
CA TRP A 139 -24.70 19.80 -0.55
C TRP A 139 -24.71 19.83 0.97
N ALA A 140 -23.72 20.48 1.59
CA ALA A 140 -23.56 20.56 3.03
C ALA A 140 -23.45 22.02 3.49
N PHE A 141 -24.24 22.43 4.48
CA PHE A 141 -24.23 23.79 5.01
C PHE A 141 -24.01 23.79 6.52
N CYS A 142 -23.05 24.58 7.01
CA CYS A 142 -23.04 24.91 8.43
C CYS A 142 -24.27 25.76 8.79
N GLU A 143 -24.68 25.72 10.06
CA GLU A 143 -25.86 26.44 10.53
C GLU A 143 -25.80 27.94 10.19
N LYS A 144 -24.64 28.59 10.38
CA LYS A 144 -24.44 30.01 10.08
C LYS A 144 -24.63 30.34 8.61
N CYS A 145 -24.24 29.43 7.71
CA CYS A 145 -24.40 29.62 6.27
C CYS A 145 -25.84 29.36 5.84
N LEU A 146 -26.47 28.28 6.31
CA LEU A 146 -27.86 27.97 5.95
C LEU A 146 -28.83 29.05 6.42
N ARG A 147 -28.59 29.68 7.58
CA ARG A 147 -29.40 30.79 8.10
C ARG A 147 -29.52 31.97 7.12
N LYS A 148 -28.53 32.18 6.24
CA LYS A 148 -28.53 33.29 5.27
C LYS A 148 -29.50 33.07 4.09
N PHE A 149 -29.97 31.85 3.88
CA PHE A 149 -30.91 31.53 2.80
C PHE A 149 -32.37 31.70 3.27
N PRO A 150 -33.33 31.90 2.34
CA PRO A 150 -34.76 31.87 2.67
C PRO A 150 -35.20 30.50 3.20
N SER A 151 -36.34 30.43 3.90
CA SER A 151 -36.90 29.17 4.43
C SER A 151 -37.34 28.21 3.32
N THR A 152 -37.76 28.74 2.18
CA THR A 152 -38.22 27.99 1.01
C THR A 152 -37.49 28.43 -0.26
N GLY A 153 -37.43 27.57 -1.27
CA GLY A 153 -36.90 27.92 -2.59
C GLY A 153 -35.38 28.16 -2.64
N ILE A 154 -34.61 27.44 -1.83
CA ILE A 154 -33.15 27.45 -1.87
C ILE A 154 -32.69 26.77 -3.16
N LYS A 155 -32.07 27.54 -4.06
CA LYS A 155 -31.49 27.02 -5.29
C LYS A 155 -30.14 26.35 -5.02
N LEU A 156 -30.03 25.07 -5.36
CA LEU A 156 -28.81 24.26 -5.27
C LEU A 156 -28.41 23.80 -6.68
N GLY A 157 -27.34 24.36 -7.26
CA GLY A 157 -27.01 24.11 -8.67
C GLY A 157 -28.12 24.61 -9.63
N ASP A 158 -28.14 24.08 -10.85
CA ASP A 158 -28.93 24.68 -11.93
C ASP A 158 -30.44 24.32 -11.89
N ASN A 159 -30.82 23.17 -11.33
CA ASN A 159 -32.20 22.65 -11.42
C ASN A 159 -32.82 22.16 -10.09
N ILE A 160 -32.18 22.38 -8.94
CA ILE A 160 -32.70 21.88 -7.65
C ILE A 160 -33.15 23.05 -6.79
N SER A 161 -34.43 23.05 -6.41
CA SER A 161 -35.02 24.00 -5.46
C SER A 161 -35.54 23.23 -4.26
N VAL A 162 -35.03 23.55 -3.07
CA VAL A 162 -35.37 22.85 -1.83
C VAL A 162 -35.73 23.82 -0.72
N ASN A 163 -36.48 23.35 0.26
CA ASN A 163 -36.79 24.11 1.46
C ASN A 163 -35.81 23.75 2.59
N LYS A 164 -35.66 24.64 3.59
CA LYS A 164 -34.82 24.33 4.76
C LYS A 164 -35.26 23.07 5.50
N ALA A 165 -36.56 22.77 5.48
CA ALA A 165 -37.14 21.58 6.11
C ALA A 165 -36.68 20.27 5.45
N ASP A 166 -36.25 20.31 4.19
CA ASP A 166 -35.81 19.13 3.44
C ASP A 166 -34.36 18.73 3.78
N PHE A 167 -33.62 19.61 4.48
CA PHE A 167 -32.26 19.31 4.90
C PHE A 167 -32.25 18.38 6.10
N LYS A 168 -31.45 17.31 6.00
CA LYS A 168 -31.18 16.43 7.12
C LYS A 168 -30.19 17.09 8.08
N PHE A 169 -30.55 17.16 9.35
CA PHE A 169 -29.62 17.51 10.42
C PHE A 169 -28.54 16.43 10.52
N CYS A 170 -27.29 16.84 10.58
CA CYS A 170 -26.13 15.96 10.68
C CYS A 170 -25.15 16.53 11.70
N PHE A 171 -24.32 15.68 12.29
CA PHE A 171 -23.27 16.08 13.21
C PHE A 171 -21.92 15.61 12.67
N TYR A 172 -20.98 16.53 12.48
CA TYR A 172 -19.67 16.21 11.91
C TYR A 172 -18.68 15.86 13.03
N THR A 173 -18.34 14.59 13.20
CA THR A 173 -17.37 14.13 14.21
C THR A 173 -15.92 14.21 13.74
N ASN A 174 -15.67 14.54 12.46
CA ASN A 174 -14.33 14.45 11.84
C ASN A 174 -13.72 13.03 11.87
N GLU A 175 -14.57 12.02 12.02
CA GLU A 175 -14.18 10.62 12.07
C GLU A 175 -15.11 9.78 11.19
N GLU A 176 -14.53 8.80 10.50
CA GLU A 176 -15.27 7.78 9.75
C GLU A 176 -14.86 6.40 10.22
N SER A 177 -15.85 5.51 10.37
CA SER A 177 -15.63 4.13 10.76
C SER A 177 -14.71 3.44 9.75
N GLU A 178 -13.85 2.56 10.25
CA GLU A 178 -13.10 1.69 9.38
C GLU A 178 -14.00 0.70 8.63
N ASP A 179 -13.50 0.26 7.48
CA ASP A 179 -14.22 -0.62 6.61
C ASP A 179 -14.36 -2.03 7.21
N PHE A 180 -15.57 -2.59 7.13
CA PHE A 180 -15.87 -3.97 7.51
C PHE A 180 -15.90 -4.90 6.30
N VAL A 181 -15.71 -6.19 6.56
CA VAL A 181 -15.93 -7.31 5.65
C VAL A 181 -16.84 -8.35 6.32
N SER A 182 -17.82 -8.86 5.57
CA SER A 182 -18.72 -9.92 6.04
C SER A 182 -18.14 -11.29 5.73
N CYS A 183 -18.13 -12.20 6.71
CA CYS A 183 -17.75 -13.58 6.45
C CYS A 183 -18.81 -14.27 5.58
N THR A 184 -18.39 -14.87 4.47
CA THR A 184 -19.29 -15.54 3.51
C THR A 184 -20.15 -16.62 4.17
N LYS A 185 -19.59 -17.39 5.14
CA LYS A 185 -20.27 -18.49 5.85
C LYS A 185 -21.13 -18.02 7.02
N CYS A 186 -20.53 -17.37 8.04
CA CYS A 186 -21.27 -17.00 9.27
C CYS A 186 -21.92 -15.61 9.25
N LYS A 187 -21.73 -14.82 8.18
CA LYS A 187 -22.28 -13.46 7.97
C LYS A 187 -21.91 -12.41 9.03
N LYS A 188 -21.05 -12.76 9.99
CA LYS A 188 -20.49 -11.79 10.96
C LYS A 188 -19.61 -10.78 10.24
N LEU A 189 -19.65 -9.53 10.71
CA LEU A 189 -18.81 -8.44 10.24
C LEU A 189 -17.50 -8.37 11.02
N PHE A 190 -16.39 -8.20 10.31
CA PHE A 190 -15.04 -8.07 10.84
C PHE A 190 -14.40 -6.81 10.29
N HIS A 191 -13.56 -6.12 11.06
CA HIS A 191 -12.73 -5.06 10.51
C HIS A 191 -11.80 -5.64 9.43
N GLU A 192 -11.87 -5.10 8.22
CA GLU A 192 -11.08 -5.53 7.06
C GLU A 192 -9.59 -5.60 7.40
N ARG A 193 -9.11 -4.58 8.11
CA ARG A 193 -7.73 -4.41 8.53
C ARG A 193 -7.30 -5.40 9.61
N CYS A 194 -8.20 -5.77 10.52
CA CYS A 194 -7.87 -6.75 11.57
C CYS A 194 -7.71 -8.16 11.01
N VAL A 195 -8.47 -8.50 9.95
CA VAL A 195 -8.44 -9.83 9.33
C VAL A 195 -7.57 -9.88 8.07
N LEU A 196 -6.91 -8.76 7.74
CA LEU A 196 -6.01 -8.60 6.60
C LEU A 196 -6.65 -9.06 5.28
N HIS A 197 -7.91 -8.70 5.06
CA HIS A 197 -8.64 -9.04 3.84
C HIS A 197 -8.51 -7.91 2.82
N ILE A 198 -8.14 -8.24 1.58
CA ILE A 198 -7.95 -7.27 0.50
C ILE A 198 -9.16 -7.36 -0.42
N LYS A 199 -10.04 -6.36 -0.37
CA LYS A 199 -11.29 -6.38 -1.16
C LYS A 199 -11.05 -6.47 -2.66
N GLN A 200 -9.98 -5.82 -3.14
CA GLN A 200 -9.57 -5.79 -4.55
C GLN A 200 -9.16 -7.16 -5.08
N SER A 201 -8.98 -8.16 -4.22
CA SER A 201 -8.64 -9.52 -4.65
C SER A 201 -9.76 -10.32 -5.26
N GLY A 202 -11.02 -9.89 -5.11
CA GLY A 202 -12.19 -10.67 -5.53
C GLY A 202 -12.42 -11.96 -4.71
N ILE A 203 -11.46 -12.39 -3.88
CA ILE A 203 -11.55 -13.64 -3.14
C ILE A 203 -12.52 -13.51 -1.95
N PRO A 204 -13.52 -14.39 -1.80
CA PRO A 204 -14.47 -14.31 -0.70
C PRO A 204 -13.81 -14.42 0.68
N PHE A 205 -14.31 -13.65 1.65
CA PHE A 205 -13.76 -13.66 3.00
C PHE A 205 -14.39 -14.74 3.88
N TYR A 206 -13.55 -15.60 4.45
CA TYR A 206 -13.93 -16.56 5.48
C TYR A 206 -13.19 -16.25 6.78
N CYS A 207 -13.91 -16.10 7.89
CA CYS A 207 -13.30 -15.86 9.18
C CYS A 207 -12.53 -17.09 9.67
N GLN A 208 -11.56 -16.89 10.57
CA GLN A 208 -10.69 -17.98 11.07
C GLN A 208 -11.48 -19.19 11.57
N ARG A 209 -12.60 -18.99 12.30
CA ARG A 209 -13.43 -20.10 12.80
C ARG A 209 -14.11 -20.89 11.69
N CYS A 210 -14.55 -20.20 10.65
CA CYS A 210 -15.21 -20.84 9.51
C CYS A 210 -14.24 -21.58 8.59
N ARG A 211 -12.93 -21.31 8.71
CA ARG A 211 -11.86 -21.99 7.97
C ARG A 211 -11.34 -23.26 8.66
N ILE A 212 -11.58 -23.41 9.96
CA ILE A 212 -11.11 -24.60 10.69
C ILE A 212 -11.80 -25.84 10.10
N GLY A 213 -10.99 -26.76 9.57
CA GLY A 213 -11.46 -28.00 8.96
C GLY A 213 -11.84 -27.90 7.47
N GLU A 214 -11.62 -26.75 6.82
CA GLU A 214 -12.03 -26.52 5.43
C GLU A 214 -10.81 -26.08 4.60
N PRO A 215 -9.88 -27.00 4.29
CA PRO A 215 -8.62 -26.70 3.60
C PRO A 215 -8.83 -26.17 2.18
N GLU A 216 -9.96 -26.47 1.56
CA GLU A 216 -10.37 -25.98 0.24
C GLU A 216 -10.67 -24.47 0.21
N LEU A 217 -10.95 -23.84 1.36
CA LEU A 217 -11.21 -22.40 1.42
C LEU A 217 -9.93 -21.60 1.17
N LYS A 218 -9.72 -21.25 -0.10
CA LYS A 218 -8.54 -20.52 -0.57
C LYS A 218 -8.41 -19.15 0.11
N ILE A 219 -7.17 -18.80 0.41
CA ILE A 219 -6.78 -17.50 0.95
C ILE A 219 -5.61 -16.98 0.12
N ILE A 220 -5.52 -15.66 -0.03
CA ILE A 220 -4.30 -15.06 -0.56
C ILE A 220 -3.18 -15.32 0.44
N ASN A 221 -2.27 -16.21 0.07
CA ASN A 221 -1.07 -16.52 0.82
C ASN A 221 0.14 -15.96 0.06
N ILE A 222 0.49 -14.73 0.41
CA ILE A 222 1.62 -13.99 -0.15
C ILE A 222 2.54 -13.53 0.97
N SER A 223 3.83 -13.58 0.70
CA SER A 223 4.91 -13.19 1.59
C SER A 223 6.03 -12.57 0.76
N SER A 224 6.75 -11.62 1.38
CA SER A 224 8.00 -11.09 0.82
C SER A 224 9.03 -12.17 0.52
N GLU A 225 8.97 -13.34 1.16
CA GLU A 225 9.87 -14.46 0.87
C GLU A 225 9.62 -15.11 -0.49
N GLN A 226 8.38 -15.09 -0.98
CA GLN A 226 8.03 -15.64 -2.28
C GLN A 226 8.53 -14.76 -3.42
N ILE A 227 8.88 -13.49 -3.19
CA ILE A 227 9.49 -12.64 -4.22
C ILE A 227 10.88 -13.21 -4.55
N ALA A 228 11.15 -13.43 -5.85
CA ALA A 228 12.43 -13.96 -6.31
C ALA A 228 13.59 -13.11 -5.78
N LYS A 229 14.60 -13.81 -5.25
CA LYS A 229 15.80 -13.17 -4.72
C LYS A 229 16.71 -12.67 -5.84
N THR A 230 17.43 -11.61 -5.56
CA THR A 230 18.49 -11.07 -6.40
C THR A 230 19.85 -11.27 -5.76
N GLU A 231 20.93 -11.06 -6.51
CA GLU A 231 22.28 -11.06 -5.94
C GLU A 231 22.41 -9.97 -4.84
N CYS A 232 21.83 -8.79 -5.08
CA CYS A 232 21.90 -7.64 -4.19
C CYS A 232 21.24 -7.91 -2.83
N ASP A 233 19.98 -8.34 -2.82
CA ASP A 233 19.28 -8.58 -1.56
C ASP A 233 19.83 -9.78 -0.79
N THR A 234 20.21 -10.86 -1.49
CA THR A 234 20.87 -12.02 -0.91
C THR A 234 22.18 -11.62 -0.24
N TYR A 235 22.96 -10.75 -0.88
CA TYR A 235 24.19 -10.21 -0.29
C TYR A 235 23.90 -9.45 1.00
N ILE A 236 22.92 -8.54 1.00
CA ILE A 236 22.55 -7.76 2.18
C ILE A 236 22.06 -8.67 3.32
N GLU A 237 21.17 -9.62 3.05
CA GLU A 237 20.69 -10.57 4.06
C GLU A 237 21.84 -11.38 4.69
N ASN A 238 22.78 -11.86 3.87
CA ASN A 238 23.96 -12.57 4.34
C ASN A 238 24.89 -11.66 5.16
N PHE A 239 25.07 -10.41 4.73
CA PHE A 239 25.85 -9.42 5.46
C PHE A 239 25.28 -9.17 6.87
N LEU A 240 23.95 -9.08 7.01
CA LEU A 240 23.29 -8.95 8.31
C LEU A 240 23.54 -10.16 9.22
N ARG A 241 23.49 -11.38 8.65
CA ARG A 241 23.75 -12.63 9.39
C ARG A 241 25.21 -12.71 9.86
N GLN A 242 26.15 -12.37 8.99
CA GLN A 242 27.59 -12.36 9.32
C GLN A 242 27.92 -11.40 10.46
N HIS A 243 27.28 -10.22 10.48
CA HIS A 243 27.47 -9.21 11.54
C HIS A 243 26.57 -9.44 12.76
N LYS A 244 25.88 -10.59 12.84
CA LYS A 244 25.03 -11.01 13.97
C LYS A 244 24.03 -9.93 14.37
N ILE A 245 23.37 -9.33 13.38
CA ILE A 245 22.41 -8.27 13.60
C ILE A 245 21.17 -8.84 14.31
N PRO A 246 20.66 -8.21 15.38
CA PRO A 246 19.48 -8.69 16.10
C PRO A 246 18.28 -8.87 15.16
N ASN A 247 17.53 -9.96 15.36
CA ASN A 247 16.35 -10.31 14.55
C ASN A 247 16.64 -10.51 13.04
N CYS A 248 17.90 -10.61 12.59
CA CYS A 248 18.21 -10.73 11.16
C CYS A 248 17.57 -11.95 10.49
N VAL A 249 17.28 -13.02 11.25
CA VAL A 249 16.57 -14.21 10.75
C VAL A 249 15.12 -13.93 10.34
N ASN A 250 14.51 -12.90 10.92
CA ASN A 250 13.13 -12.48 10.64
C ASN A 250 13.09 -11.28 9.68
N ILE A 251 14.25 -10.81 9.21
CA ILE A 251 14.35 -9.68 8.28
C ILE A 251 14.51 -10.24 6.87
N VAL A 252 13.61 -9.81 6.00
CA VAL A 252 13.61 -10.12 4.57
C VAL A 252 13.92 -8.82 3.83
N VAL A 253 14.97 -8.82 3.01
CA VAL A 253 15.33 -7.67 2.17
C VAL A 253 14.98 -8.04 0.75
N ARG A 254 14.30 -7.17 -0.01
CA ARG A 254 14.04 -7.41 -1.44
C ARG A 254 14.35 -6.18 -2.26
N LEU A 255 15.14 -6.36 -3.31
CA LEU A 255 15.24 -5.40 -4.41
C LEU A 255 13.96 -5.57 -5.24
N VAL A 256 13.00 -4.68 -5.04
CA VAL A 256 11.64 -4.79 -5.63
C VAL A 256 11.50 -4.00 -6.92
N SER A 257 12.50 -3.17 -7.26
CA SER A 257 12.55 -2.46 -8.51
C SER A 257 13.98 -2.14 -8.91
N ASN A 258 14.26 -2.23 -10.21
CA ASN A 258 15.48 -1.79 -10.85
C ASN A 258 15.14 -1.48 -12.32
N VAL A 259 14.70 -0.25 -12.58
CA VAL A 259 14.17 0.18 -13.87
C VAL A 259 15.17 1.13 -14.54
N PRO A 260 15.64 0.83 -15.77
CA PRO A 260 16.41 1.77 -16.57
C PRO A 260 15.59 3.03 -16.84
N THR A 261 16.19 4.19 -16.65
CA THR A 261 15.56 5.51 -16.76
C THR A 261 16.51 6.48 -17.46
N THR A 262 15.96 7.44 -18.17
CA THR A 262 16.69 8.56 -18.75
C THR A 262 16.00 9.87 -18.38
N PHE A 263 16.77 10.94 -18.30
CA PHE A 263 16.21 12.28 -18.18
C PHE A 263 17.07 13.25 -18.98
N THR A 264 16.45 14.36 -19.41
CA THR A 264 17.10 15.38 -20.21
C THR A 264 17.68 16.47 -19.32
N ILE A 265 18.90 16.90 -19.63
CA ILE A 265 19.56 18.02 -18.96
C ILE A 265 18.75 19.30 -19.23
N ASN A 266 18.48 20.09 -18.18
CA ASN A 266 17.78 21.36 -18.32
C ASN A 266 18.51 22.27 -19.33
N PRO A 267 17.81 22.84 -20.34
CA PRO A 267 18.40 23.73 -21.34
C PRO A 267 19.20 24.91 -20.77
N VAL A 268 18.82 25.40 -19.57
CA VAL A 268 19.53 26.48 -18.86
C VAL A 268 20.96 26.08 -18.50
N ILE A 269 21.18 24.81 -18.19
CA ILE A 269 22.52 24.29 -17.86
C ILE A 269 23.24 23.86 -19.14
N ALA A 270 22.53 23.20 -20.05
CA ALA A 270 23.08 22.66 -21.29
C ALA A 270 23.79 23.71 -22.18
N LYS A 271 23.35 24.98 -22.16
CA LYS A 271 23.99 26.07 -22.93
C LYS A 271 25.43 26.40 -22.49
N TYR A 272 25.79 26.05 -21.25
CA TYR A 272 27.12 26.29 -20.68
C TYR A 272 27.98 25.02 -20.66
N GLN A 273 27.41 23.86 -20.99
CA GLN A 273 28.15 22.59 -21.08
C GLN A 273 28.76 22.41 -22.47
N ASP A 274 29.79 21.58 -22.53
CA ASP A 274 30.41 21.20 -23.79
C ASP A 274 29.40 20.48 -24.68
N LYS A 275 29.41 20.78 -25.99
CA LYS A 275 28.52 20.11 -26.98
C LYS A 275 28.70 18.59 -27.06
N ASN A 276 29.79 18.06 -26.49
CA ASN A 276 30.10 16.64 -26.41
C ASN A 276 29.37 15.93 -25.26
N TYR A 277 28.81 16.68 -24.29
CA TYR A 277 27.90 16.14 -23.29
C TYR A 277 26.54 15.93 -23.95
N GLY A 278 26.18 14.66 -24.15
CA GLY A 278 24.84 14.31 -24.64
C GLY A 278 23.75 14.97 -23.80
N HIS A 279 22.61 15.28 -24.41
CA HIS A 279 21.51 15.97 -23.71
C HIS A 279 20.73 15.08 -22.74
N GLU A 280 21.01 13.77 -22.72
CA GLU A 280 20.33 12.80 -21.87
C GLU A 280 21.32 12.01 -21.01
N ILE A 281 20.95 11.79 -19.75
CA ILE A 281 21.70 10.97 -18.81
C ILE A 281 20.87 9.74 -18.47
N SER A 282 21.48 8.56 -18.63
CA SER A 282 20.88 7.28 -18.26
C SER A 282 21.30 6.83 -16.86
N TYR A 283 20.36 6.31 -16.10
CA TYR A 283 20.58 5.68 -14.80
C TYR A 283 19.57 4.54 -14.58
N ASN A 284 19.77 3.73 -13.54
CA ASN A 284 18.77 2.78 -13.10
C ASN A 284 18.16 3.24 -11.78
N ASN A 285 16.84 3.36 -11.73
CA ASN A 285 16.12 3.68 -10.50
C ASN A 285 15.81 2.38 -9.74
N CYS A 286 16.27 2.29 -8.50
CA CYS A 286 16.22 1.08 -7.69
C CYS A 286 15.46 1.31 -6.39
N VAL A 287 14.71 0.28 -5.96
CA VAL A 287 13.94 0.31 -4.72
C VAL A 287 14.19 -0.97 -3.93
N ILE A 288 14.62 -0.81 -2.68
CA ILE A 288 14.69 -1.89 -1.70
C ILE A 288 13.62 -1.67 -0.64
N PHE A 289 12.85 -2.72 -0.37
CA PHE A 289 11.98 -2.81 0.80
C PHE A 289 12.46 -3.90 1.75
N VAL A 290 12.26 -3.63 3.05
CA VAL A 290 12.69 -4.49 4.13
C VAL A 290 11.50 -4.83 5.00
N PHE A 291 11.26 -6.11 5.12
CA PHE A 291 10.12 -6.69 5.80
C PHE A 291 10.58 -7.38 7.08
N LEU A 292 9.76 -7.25 8.12
CA LEU A 292 9.94 -7.96 9.38
C LEU A 292 8.83 -9.00 9.52
N LYS A 293 9.23 -10.26 9.61
CA LYS A 293 8.34 -11.38 9.92
C LYS A 293 8.01 -11.41 11.40
N LEU A 294 6.73 -11.56 11.68
CA LEU A 294 6.18 -11.61 13.02
C LEU A 294 5.81 -13.04 13.39
N SER A 295 5.73 -13.30 14.70
CA SER A 295 5.45 -14.64 15.23
C SER A 295 4.05 -15.16 14.87
N ASP A 296 3.13 -14.27 14.50
CA ASP A 296 1.78 -14.61 14.03
C ASP A 296 1.71 -14.93 12.53
N GLY A 297 2.87 -14.99 11.85
CA GLY A 297 2.99 -15.27 10.41
C GLY A 297 2.74 -14.06 9.51
N THR A 298 2.45 -12.89 10.08
CA THR A 298 2.27 -11.64 9.31
C THR A 298 3.61 -10.91 9.11
N GLU A 299 3.63 -9.94 8.19
CA GLU A 299 4.82 -9.18 7.85
C GLU A 299 4.55 -7.67 7.95
N ILE A 300 5.59 -6.91 8.28
CA ILE A 300 5.58 -5.45 8.21
C ILE A 300 6.76 -4.95 7.37
N CYS A 301 6.48 -4.23 6.28
CA CYS A 301 7.46 -3.42 5.59
C CYS A 301 7.78 -2.19 6.44
N PHE A 302 9.02 -2.06 6.92
CA PHE A 302 9.37 -1.06 7.94
C PHE A 302 10.55 -0.18 7.57
N PHE A 303 11.26 -0.50 6.49
CA PHE A 303 12.34 0.30 5.97
C PHE A 303 12.35 0.23 4.44
N GLY A 304 12.50 1.39 3.80
CA GLY A 304 12.51 1.52 2.35
C GLY A 304 13.64 2.43 1.90
N ILE A 305 14.24 2.08 0.76
CA ILE A 305 15.42 2.74 0.19
C ILE A 305 15.20 2.92 -1.31
N TYR A 306 15.13 4.17 -1.76
CA TYR A 306 15.20 4.56 -3.17
C TYR A 306 16.61 5.04 -3.48
N PHE A 307 17.19 4.53 -4.55
CA PHE A 307 18.53 4.92 -4.98
C PHE A 307 18.69 4.79 -6.50
N GLN A 308 19.58 5.60 -7.06
CA GLN A 308 19.84 5.67 -8.49
C GLN A 308 21.26 5.15 -8.79
N LEU A 309 21.41 4.32 -9.81
CA LEU A 309 22.68 3.76 -10.25
C LEU A 309 23.11 4.35 -11.60
N TYR A 310 24.18 5.13 -11.61
CA TYR A 310 24.76 5.75 -12.81
C TYR A 310 25.88 4.88 -13.41
N GLY A 311 25.61 3.59 -13.59
CA GLY A 311 26.59 2.59 -14.04
C GLY A 311 26.53 2.23 -15.54
N ASN A 312 25.52 2.73 -16.26
CA ASN A 312 25.28 2.39 -17.65
C ASN A 312 26.38 2.95 -18.58
N SER A 313 26.69 2.26 -19.68
CA SER A 313 27.60 2.77 -20.72
C SER A 313 27.16 4.08 -21.37
N LYS A 314 25.85 4.38 -21.35
CA LYS A 314 25.29 5.66 -21.79
C LYS A 314 25.40 6.79 -20.75
N CYS A 315 25.92 6.51 -19.55
CA CYS A 315 26.10 7.53 -18.53
C CYS A 315 27.49 8.20 -18.68
N PRO A 316 27.55 9.51 -19.01
CA PRO A 316 28.81 10.21 -19.15
C PRO A 316 29.44 10.55 -17.79
N VAL A 317 30.75 10.86 -17.81
CA VAL A 317 31.39 11.62 -16.72
C VAL A 317 30.68 12.98 -16.64
N PRO A 318 30.46 13.58 -15.45
CA PRO A 318 30.96 13.19 -14.13
C PRO A 318 30.05 12.23 -13.34
N ASN A 319 28.86 11.88 -13.85
CA ASN A 319 27.91 10.98 -13.18
C ASN A 319 28.36 9.51 -13.16
N LYS A 320 29.14 9.09 -14.16
CA LYS A 320 29.53 7.69 -14.36
C LYS A 320 30.06 7.01 -13.09
N ASN A 321 29.60 5.78 -12.87
CA ASN A 321 29.89 4.91 -11.71
C ASN A 321 29.56 5.53 -10.35
N SER A 322 28.59 6.45 -10.30
CA SER A 322 28.10 7.03 -9.05
C SER A 322 26.75 6.44 -8.65
N VAL A 323 26.45 6.54 -7.36
CA VAL A 323 25.15 6.17 -6.78
C VAL A 323 24.58 7.39 -6.09
N TYR A 324 23.27 7.62 -6.22
CA TYR A 324 22.57 8.63 -5.44
C TYR A 324 21.54 7.97 -4.53
N LEU A 325 21.63 8.23 -3.22
CA LEU A 325 20.67 7.73 -2.24
C LEU A 325 19.50 8.72 -2.15
N SER A 326 18.47 8.52 -2.98
CA SER A 326 17.38 9.47 -3.18
C SER A 326 16.47 9.62 -1.96
N TYR A 327 15.94 8.50 -1.44
CA TYR A 327 15.06 8.52 -0.27
C TYR A 327 15.32 7.32 0.62
N ILE A 328 15.41 7.57 1.93
CA ILE A 328 15.26 6.54 2.94
C ILE A 328 14.15 6.91 3.88
N ASP A 329 13.36 5.93 4.28
CA ASP A 329 12.31 6.13 5.26
C ASP A 329 12.09 4.87 6.07
N SER A 330 11.58 5.03 7.29
CA SER A 330 11.33 3.92 8.19
C SER A 330 10.06 4.13 9.01
N VAL A 331 9.57 3.04 9.59
CA VAL A 331 8.48 3.05 10.56
C VAL A 331 9.02 2.57 11.91
N LYS A 332 8.59 3.22 12.99
CA LYS A 332 8.91 2.77 14.35
C LYS A 332 8.09 1.52 14.69
N LEU A 333 8.74 0.36 14.68
CA LEU A 333 8.18 -0.87 15.22
C LEU A 333 8.59 -1.06 16.69
N CYS A 334 7.62 -1.30 17.57
CA CYS A 334 7.83 -1.45 19.02
C CYS A 334 8.70 -2.66 19.38
N ILE A 335 8.69 -3.70 18.54
CA ILE A 335 9.39 -4.97 18.80
C ILE A 335 10.89 -4.93 18.48
N VAL A 336 11.36 -3.92 17.75
CA VAL A 336 12.76 -3.81 17.34
C VAL A 336 13.50 -2.85 18.28
N LYS A 337 14.35 -3.39 19.16
CA LYS A 337 15.12 -2.56 20.13
C LYS A 337 16.30 -1.82 19.48
N GLU A 338 17.05 -2.46 18.58
CA GLU A 338 18.26 -1.91 17.94
C GLU A 338 18.02 -1.40 16.50
N ARG A 339 16.91 -0.67 16.28
CA ARG A 339 16.49 -0.19 14.94
C ARG A 339 17.60 0.52 14.16
N THR A 340 18.30 1.44 14.82
CA THR A 340 19.38 2.21 14.19
C THR A 340 20.48 1.30 13.65
N LYS A 341 20.87 0.28 14.42
CA LYS A 341 21.90 -0.68 13.99
C LYS A 341 21.42 -1.47 12.77
N ILE A 342 20.18 -1.93 12.77
CA ILE A 342 19.59 -2.65 11.63
C ILE A 342 19.61 -1.78 10.37
N TYR A 343 19.10 -0.55 10.43
CA TYR A 343 19.10 0.37 9.29
C TYR A 343 20.52 0.64 8.76
N GLN A 344 21.46 0.87 9.68
CA GLN A 344 22.86 1.12 9.32
C GLN A 344 23.47 -0.10 8.63
N PHE A 345 23.30 -1.31 9.16
CA PHE A 345 23.92 -2.50 8.57
C PHE A 345 23.26 -2.95 7.26
N ILE A 346 21.98 -2.63 7.04
CA ILE A 346 21.35 -2.79 5.71
C ILE A 346 22.04 -1.89 4.69
N LEU A 347 22.23 -0.61 5.04
CA LEU A 347 22.92 0.35 4.16
C LEU A 347 24.39 -0.01 3.96
N LEU A 348 25.12 -0.44 5.01
CA LEU A 348 26.50 -0.90 4.90
C LEU A 348 26.62 -2.13 3.99
N GLY A 349 25.69 -3.09 4.11
CA GLY A 349 25.62 -4.25 3.21
C GLY A 349 25.42 -3.83 1.75
N LEU A 350 24.51 -2.87 1.51
CA LEU A 350 24.30 -2.28 0.19
C LEU A 350 25.56 -1.57 -0.33
N PHE A 351 26.22 -0.76 0.50
CA PHE A 351 27.43 -0.02 0.10
C PHE A 351 28.58 -0.97 -0.27
N LYS A 352 28.74 -2.05 0.48
CA LYS A 352 29.75 -3.07 0.20
C LYS A 352 29.44 -3.83 -1.10
N TYR A 353 28.18 -4.18 -1.34
CA TYR A 353 27.73 -4.75 -2.61
C TYR A 353 28.03 -3.80 -3.78
N LEU A 354 27.69 -2.52 -3.67
CA LEU A 354 27.93 -1.52 -4.71
C LEU A 354 29.41 -1.32 -5.01
N LYS A 355 30.27 -1.34 -3.98
CA LYS A 355 31.73 -1.32 -4.16
C LYS A 355 32.22 -2.53 -4.96
N MET A 356 31.71 -3.73 -4.66
CA MET A 356 32.03 -4.95 -5.42
C MET A 356 31.57 -4.87 -6.88
N LYS A 357 30.49 -4.12 -7.14
CA LYS A 357 29.96 -3.84 -8.48
C LYS A 357 30.62 -2.63 -9.16
N ASN A 358 31.82 -2.24 -8.71
CA ASN A 358 32.65 -1.15 -9.26
C ASN A 358 32.03 0.26 -9.23
N PHE A 359 31.05 0.50 -8.36
CA PHE A 359 30.63 1.87 -8.06
C PHE A 359 31.68 2.57 -7.20
N ARG A 360 31.95 3.84 -7.51
CA ARG A 360 33.06 4.59 -6.92
C ARG A 360 32.64 5.49 -5.76
N ARG A 361 31.44 6.05 -5.83
CA ARG A 361 30.95 7.04 -4.87
C ARG A 361 29.45 6.98 -4.68
N ILE A 362 29.01 7.36 -3.48
CA ILE A 362 27.60 7.51 -3.13
C ILE A 362 27.34 8.95 -2.68
N PHE A 363 26.43 9.62 -3.36
CA PHE A 363 25.92 10.94 -3.01
C PHE A 363 24.74 10.81 -2.05
N ILE A 364 24.79 11.55 -0.94
CA ILE A 364 23.78 11.53 0.11
C ILE A 364 23.39 12.96 0.48
N TRP A 365 22.16 13.32 0.15
CA TRP A 365 21.55 14.56 0.64
C TRP A 365 20.78 14.30 1.95
N SER A 366 21.30 14.82 3.05
CA SER A 366 20.68 14.75 4.37
C SER A 366 19.59 15.80 4.53
N CYS A 367 18.44 15.58 3.89
CA CYS A 367 17.23 16.37 4.09
C CYS A 367 16.21 15.60 4.94
N PRO A 368 15.85 16.06 6.15
CA PRO A 368 14.69 15.52 6.84
C PRO A 368 13.42 15.97 6.10
N PRO A 369 12.34 15.16 6.14
CA PRO A 369 11.09 15.57 5.52
C PRO A 369 10.52 16.80 6.24
N LYS A 370 9.79 17.63 5.49
CA LYS A 370 9.02 18.73 6.07
C LYS A 370 7.92 18.16 6.98
N ARG A 371 7.41 18.98 7.90
CA ARG A 371 6.28 18.60 8.74
C ARG A 371 5.11 18.17 7.84
N ASP A 372 4.46 17.06 8.19
CA ASP A 372 3.31 16.49 7.48
C ASP A 372 3.59 16.00 6.04
N VAL A 373 4.86 15.76 5.70
CA VAL A 373 5.25 15.12 4.43
C VAL A 373 5.94 13.80 4.74
N ASP A 374 5.38 12.69 4.26
CA ASP A 374 6.02 11.38 4.33
C ASP A 374 6.94 11.17 3.11
N TYR A 375 8.08 10.51 3.32
CA TYR A 375 8.98 10.14 2.20
C TYR A 375 8.49 8.90 1.47
N ILE A 376 8.25 7.82 2.20
CA ILE A 376 7.79 6.54 1.65
C ILE A 376 6.53 6.12 2.40
N PHE A 377 6.62 5.92 3.72
CA PHE A 377 5.53 5.34 4.51
C PHE A 377 4.55 6.39 5.00
N HIS A 378 3.29 6.31 4.55
CA HIS A 378 2.21 7.23 4.90
C HIS A 378 1.74 7.06 6.36
N GLU A 379 1.56 8.19 7.07
CA GLU A 379 1.05 8.30 8.45
C GLU A 379 1.85 7.46 9.45
N LYS A 380 2.90 8.07 10.01
CA LYS A 380 3.79 7.42 10.98
C LYS A 380 3.18 7.37 12.39
N PRO A 381 3.67 6.49 13.27
CA PRO A 381 3.21 6.45 14.66
C PRO A 381 3.35 7.82 15.34
N SER A 382 2.33 8.24 16.08
CA SER A 382 2.27 9.59 16.67
C SER A 382 3.38 9.88 17.69
N ASP A 383 3.95 8.83 18.27
CA ASP A 383 5.07 8.88 19.20
C ASP A 383 6.46 8.82 18.50
N MET A 384 6.48 8.69 17.17
CA MET A 384 7.69 8.72 16.36
C MET A 384 8.15 10.15 16.13
N LYS A 385 9.30 10.50 16.74
CA LYS A 385 9.94 11.80 16.54
C LYS A 385 10.69 11.84 15.22
N MET A 386 10.31 12.75 14.33
CA MET A 386 11.06 13.04 13.12
C MET A 386 12.41 13.71 13.45
N PRO A 387 13.52 13.30 12.79
CA PRO A 387 14.82 13.87 13.08
C PRO A 387 14.90 15.33 12.60
N THR A 388 15.60 16.18 13.38
CA THR A 388 15.98 17.52 12.93
C THR A 388 17.10 17.44 11.89
N LYS A 389 17.33 18.52 11.14
CA LYS A 389 18.43 18.60 10.14
C LYS A 389 19.78 18.17 10.73
N GLY A 390 20.15 18.72 11.90
CA GLY A 390 21.41 18.38 12.57
C GLY A 390 21.45 16.92 13.02
N ARG A 391 20.38 16.40 13.64
CA ARG A 391 20.32 15.02 14.11
C ARG A 391 20.43 14.01 12.97
N LEU A 392 19.79 14.30 11.83
CA LEU A 392 19.89 13.45 10.63
C LEU A 392 21.30 13.49 10.03
N GLY A 393 21.90 14.68 9.93
CA GLY A 393 23.28 14.83 9.46
C GLY A 393 24.28 14.05 10.32
N ASP A 394 24.15 14.12 11.65
CA ASP A 394 25.00 13.35 12.57
C ASP A 394 24.77 11.84 12.45
N TRP A 395 23.55 11.41 12.15
CA TRP A 395 23.24 10.00 11.91
C TRP A 395 23.95 9.48 10.66
N TYR A 396 23.93 10.22 9.55
CA TYR A 396 24.67 9.88 8.34
C TYR A 396 26.18 9.91 8.54
N LYS A 397 26.73 10.90 9.25
CA LYS A 397 28.16 10.93 9.59
C LYS A 397 28.60 9.70 10.38
N LYS A 398 27.78 9.24 11.33
CA LYS A 398 28.05 7.99 12.06
C LYS A 398 28.01 6.77 11.14
N LEU A 399 27.04 6.68 10.22
CA LEU A 399 26.96 5.61 9.23
C LEU A 399 28.20 5.59 8.32
N MET A 400 28.61 6.73 7.78
CA MET A 400 29.77 6.81 6.90
C MET A 400 31.08 6.54 7.64
N LYS A 401 31.21 6.99 8.89
CA LYS A 401 32.33 6.63 9.74
C LYS A 401 32.40 5.11 9.93
N LEU A 402 31.29 4.46 10.25
CA LEU A 402 31.23 3.00 10.32
C LEU A 402 31.62 2.34 8.99
N ALA A 403 31.21 2.90 7.84
CA ALA A 403 31.61 2.37 6.54
C ALA A 403 33.13 2.43 6.31
N VAL A 404 33.80 3.48 6.80
CA VAL A 404 35.27 3.59 6.74
C VAL A 404 35.95 2.64 7.72
N ASP A 405 35.47 2.60 8.96
CA ASP A 405 36.01 1.75 10.02
C ASP A 405 35.91 0.24 9.65
N GLU A 406 34.86 -0.16 8.93
CA GLU A 406 34.64 -1.52 8.41
C GLU A 406 35.29 -1.78 7.03
N HIS A 407 36.12 -0.86 6.54
CA HIS A 407 36.81 -0.92 5.24
C HIS A 407 35.87 -1.07 4.02
N ILE A 408 34.61 -0.67 4.17
CA ILE A 408 33.61 -0.64 3.10
C ILE A 408 33.83 0.58 2.21
N ALA A 409 34.17 1.72 2.80
CA ALA A 409 34.53 2.96 2.10
C ALA A 409 35.98 3.35 2.42
N GLU A 410 36.62 4.06 1.49
CA GLU A 410 37.97 4.61 1.68
C GLU A 410 37.93 5.89 2.53
N SER A 411 36.94 6.75 2.27
CA SER A 411 36.72 7.99 3.01
C SER A 411 35.31 8.54 2.79
N PHE A 412 34.97 9.62 3.46
CA PHE A 412 33.80 10.44 3.13
C PHE A 412 34.13 11.92 3.28
N SER A 413 33.43 12.77 2.54
CA SER A 413 33.60 14.23 2.59
C SER A 413 32.25 14.95 2.59
N GLY A 414 32.26 16.21 3.03
CA GLY A 414 31.20 17.15 2.69
C GLY A 414 31.31 17.57 1.22
N ILE A 415 30.27 18.21 0.70
CA ILE A 415 30.21 18.60 -0.70
C ILE A 415 31.22 19.68 -1.09
N LYS A 416 31.60 20.57 -0.17
CA LYS A 416 32.53 21.66 -0.48
C LYS A 416 33.89 21.10 -0.87
N LYS A 417 34.43 20.25 0.01
CA LYS A 417 35.70 19.56 -0.26
C LYS A 417 35.62 18.75 -1.55
N PHE A 418 34.53 18.01 -1.75
CA PHE A 418 34.36 17.22 -2.97
C PHE A 418 34.36 18.08 -4.23
N ALA A 419 33.64 19.19 -4.22
CA ALA A 419 33.55 20.11 -5.35
C ALA A 419 34.90 20.77 -5.68
N ASP A 420 35.71 21.06 -4.65
CA ASP A 420 37.07 21.59 -4.82
C ASP A 420 38.00 20.52 -5.41
N ASP A 421 37.95 19.30 -4.88
CA ASP A 421 38.77 18.16 -5.35
C ASP A 421 38.43 17.77 -6.82
N GLU A 422 37.17 17.96 -7.25
CA GLU A 422 36.70 17.64 -8.60
C GLU A 422 36.61 18.87 -9.53
N ASN A 423 37.14 20.03 -9.12
CA ASN A 423 37.17 21.26 -9.92
C ASN A 423 35.80 21.70 -10.49
N TRP A 424 34.81 21.89 -9.61
CA TRP A 424 33.47 22.39 -9.97
C TRP A 424 33.44 23.88 -10.39
N GLU A 425 34.59 24.54 -10.57
CA GLU A 425 34.64 25.83 -11.28
C GLU A 425 34.31 25.66 -12.77
N ASP A 426 34.55 24.47 -13.31
CA ASP A 426 34.05 24.03 -14.61
C ASP A 426 32.71 23.31 -14.42
N ILE A 427 31.68 23.85 -15.07
CA ILE A 427 30.32 23.33 -15.01
C ILE A 427 30.21 21.88 -15.54
N ASN A 428 31.13 21.46 -16.42
CA ASN A 428 31.17 20.10 -16.95
C ASN A 428 31.57 19.05 -15.90
N ASN A 429 32.21 19.47 -14.80
CA ASN A 429 32.61 18.58 -13.71
C ASN A 429 31.54 18.39 -12.63
N ILE A 430 30.41 19.12 -12.72
CA ILE A 430 29.32 19.04 -11.75
C ILE A 430 28.39 17.86 -12.11
N PRO A 431 28.23 16.85 -11.22
CA PRO A 431 27.26 15.78 -11.40
C PRO A 431 25.83 16.29 -11.56
N TYR A 432 25.17 15.84 -12.62
CA TYR A 432 23.77 16.18 -12.88
C TYR A 432 22.90 14.99 -12.49
N ILE A 433 22.40 14.97 -11.26
CA ILE A 433 21.65 13.84 -10.71
C ILE A 433 20.16 14.15 -10.71
N ASP A 434 19.34 13.24 -11.25
CA ASP A 434 17.90 13.41 -11.32
C ASP A 434 17.28 13.60 -9.92
N SER A 435 16.44 14.63 -9.79
CA SER A 435 15.73 14.99 -8.57
C SER A 435 16.65 15.31 -7.37
N ASP A 436 17.93 15.58 -7.63
CA ASP A 436 18.87 16.09 -6.63
C ASP A 436 18.81 17.62 -6.52
N MET A 437 19.35 18.14 -5.43
CA MET A 437 19.38 19.56 -5.13
C MET A 437 20.39 20.33 -6.01
N TRP A 438 21.55 19.77 -6.34
CA TRP A 438 22.62 20.53 -7.01
C TRP A 438 22.28 21.03 -8.41
N PRO A 439 21.63 20.24 -9.28
CA PRO A 439 21.18 20.75 -10.58
C PRO A 439 20.25 21.96 -10.45
N ILE A 440 19.35 21.95 -9.47
CA ILE A 440 18.43 23.07 -9.20
C ILE A 440 19.22 24.31 -8.76
N ARG A 441 20.23 24.16 -7.89
CA ARG A 441 21.07 25.28 -7.45
C ARG A 441 21.90 25.88 -8.58
N LEU A 442 22.42 25.03 -9.46
CA LEU A 442 23.17 25.47 -10.62
C LEU A 442 22.27 26.24 -11.59
N GLU A 443 21.05 25.76 -11.83
CA GLU A 443 20.04 26.47 -12.63
C GLU A 443 19.70 27.83 -12.02
N GLU A 444 19.41 27.89 -10.72
CA GLU A 444 19.14 29.14 -9.99
C GLU A 444 20.31 30.12 -10.10
N ALA A 445 21.54 29.65 -9.96
CA ALA A 445 22.76 30.46 -10.06
C ALA A 445 22.94 31.03 -11.47
N ILE A 446 22.72 30.24 -12.51
CA ILE A 446 22.77 30.69 -13.91
C ILE A 446 21.74 31.78 -14.16
N ILE A 447 20.47 31.53 -13.80
CA ILE A 447 19.38 32.50 -14.02
C ILE A 447 19.65 33.81 -13.27
N ALA A 448 20.21 33.74 -12.06
CA ALA A 448 20.57 34.93 -11.29
C ALA A 448 21.74 35.69 -11.93
N ALA A 449 22.78 35.01 -12.40
CA ALA A 449 23.93 35.61 -13.04
C ALA A 449 23.57 36.33 -14.36
N GLU A 450 22.67 35.74 -15.16
CA GLU A 450 22.17 36.37 -16.39
C GLU A 450 21.34 37.63 -16.14
N LYS A 451 20.55 37.66 -15.06
CA LYS A 451 19.75 38.84 -14.68
C LYS A 451 20.61 40.01 -14.18
N ASP A 452 21.76 39.71 -13.58
CA ASP A 452 22.68 40.70 -13.01
C ASP A 452 23.48 41.46 -14.12
N ALA A 453 23.29 41.10 -15.40
CA ALA A 453 23.90 41.75 -16.58
C ALA A 453 25.43 41.93 -16.47
N THR A 454 26.10 41.05 -15.73
CA THR A 454 27.55 41.10 -15.50
C THR A 454 28.31 40.75 -16.78
N THR A 455 29.51 41.33 -16.96
CA THR A 455 30.38 41.03 -18.11
C THR A 455 31.04 39.65 -18.01
N ASP A 456 31.15 39.07 -16.80
CA ASP A 456 31.72 37.75 -16.55
C ASP A 456 30.71 36.85 -15.82
N ILE A 457 29.81 36.26 -16.62
CA ILE A 457 28.72 35.41 -16.13
C ILE A 457 29.27 34.17 -15.43
N MET A 458 30.35 33.56 -15.92
CA MET A 458 30.91 32.35 -15.33
C MET A 458 31.50 32.61 -13.94
N LYS A 459 32.21 33.72 -13.77
CA LYS A 459 32.66 34.13 -12.44
C LYS A 459 31.49 34.31 -11.47
N LYS A 460 30.41 34.95 -11.92
CA LYS A 460 29.22 35.16 -11.08
C LYS A 460 28.53 33.84 -10.71
N ILE A 461 28.41 32.90 -11.66
CA ILE A 461 27.89 31.55 -11.39
C ILE A 461 28.74 30.86 -10.32
N ASN A 462 30.07 30.90 -10.46
CA ASN A 462 30.99 30.28 -9.52
C ASN A 462 30.91 30.89 -8.12
N GLU A 463 30.80 32.22 -8.00
CA GLU A 463 30.56 32.91 -6.72
C GLU A 463 29.26 32.44 -6.05
N LEU A 464 28.15 32.38 -6.80
CA LEU A 464 26.86 31.93 -6.28
C LEU A 464 26.87 30.45 -5.89
N MET A 465 27.54 29.61 -6.68
CA MET A 465 27.69 28.18 -6.39
C MET A 465 28.58 27.94 -5.17
N GLU A 466 29.60 28.77 -4.94
CA GLU A 466 30.48 28.67 -3.78
C GLU A 466 29.71 28.87 -2.46
N ASP A 467 28.82 29.86 -2.42
CA ASP A 467 27.91 30.08 -1.28
C ASP A 467 27.02 28.86 -1.02
N GLN A 468 26.51 28.22 -2.08
CA GLN A 468 25.71 26.99 -1.95
C GLN A 468 26.55 25.83 -1.41
N LYS A 469 27.76 25.60 -1.95
CA LYS A 469 28.68 24.54 -1.48
C LYS A 469 28.97 24.68 0.01
N ILE A 470 29.28 25.90 0.47
CA ILE A 470 29.52 26.19 1.90
C ILE A 470 28.25 25.96 2.74
N GLY A 471 27.11 26.44 2.28
CA GLY A 471 25.83 26.32 2.99
C GLY A 471 25.36 24.88 3.19
N PHE A 472 25.65 23.99 2.25
CA PHE A 472 25.22 22.58 2.27
C PHE A 472 26.29 21.59 2.70
N ASP A 473 27.53 22.00 2.99
CA ASP A 473 28.65 21.09 3.34
C ASP A 473 28.34 20.16 4.53
N LYS A 474 27.52 20.61 5.48
CA LYS A 474 27.08 19.79 6.63
C LYS A 474 25.82 18.96 6.37
N GLN A 475 25.22 19.06 5.20
CA GLN A 475 23.95 18.44 4.81
C GLN A 475 24.05 17.61 3.53
N TYR A 476 25.16 17.69 2.80
CA TYR A 476 25.37 16.92 1.59
C TYR A 476 26.73 16.24 1.68
N PHE A 477 26.72 14.92 1.55
CA PHE A 477 27.88 14.08 1.78
C PHE A 477 28.19 13.24 0.55
N VAL A 478 29.47 12.96 0.37
CA VAL A 478 29.97 12.01 -0.62
C VAL A 478 30.74 10.92 0.09
N LEU A 479 30.28 9.68 -0.04
CA LEU A 479 30.99 8.49 0.45
C LEU A 479 31.84 7.92 -0.69
N HIS A 480 33.15 7.83 -0.49
CA HIS A 480 34.11 7.35 -1.47
C HIS A 480 34.33 5.84 -1.28
N LEU A 481 33.78 5.02 -2.16
CA LEU A 481 33.88 3.56 -2.10
C LEU A 481 35.22 3.05 -2.65
N SER A 482 35.67 3.63 -3.76
CA SER A 482 36.90 3.25 -4.44
C SER A 482 37.52 4.35 -5.30
N SER A 483 38.85 4.44 -5.26
CA SER A 483 39.66 5.26 -6.17
C SER A 483 39.90 4.63 -7.55
N ASN A 484 39.37 3.42 -7.82
CA ASN A 484 39.55 2.69 -9.09
C ASN A 484 39.14 3.52 -10.31
N SER A 485 39.85 3.38 -11.44
CA SER A 485 39.62 4.17 -12.65
C SER A 485 38.16 4.15 -13.14
N THR A 486 37.64 5.27 -13.66
CA THR A 486 36.32 5.38 -14.32
C THR A 486 36.21 4.51 -15.58
N LEU A 487 37.32 3.94 -16.03
CA LEU A 487 37.40 2.98 -17.13
C LEU A 487 36.78 1.63 -16.76
N ILE A 488 36.78 1.23 -15.48
CA ILE A 488 36.14 -0.02 -15.04
C ILE A 488 34.64 0.21 -14.99
N LYS A 489 33.88 -0.55 -15.78
CA LYS A 489 32.43 -0.40 -15.87
C LYS A 489 31.74 -0.95 -14.62
N ALA A 490 30.80 -0.20 -14.07
CA ALA A 490 29.95 -0.69 -12.99
C ALA A 490 28.98 -1.79 -13.48
N GLU A 491 28.77 -2.80 -12.64
CA GLU A 491 27.85 -3.89 -12.90
C GLU A 491 26.47 -3.55 -12.33
N LEU A 492 25.45 -3.51 -13.19
CA LEU A 492 24.08 -3.25 -12.76
C LEU A 492 23.39 -4.56 -12.36
N PRO A 493 22.54 -4.57 -11.32
CA PRO A 493 21.68 -5.71 -11.04
C PRO A 493 20.74 -6.00 -12.22
N GLU A 494 20.14 -7.19 -12.25
CA GLU A 494 19.10 -7.54 -13.22
C GLU A 494 17.92 -6.57 -13.17
N VAL A 495 17.36 -6.26 -14.34
CA VAL A 495 16.21 -5.34 -14.45
C VAL A 495 15.00 -5.97 -13.80
N ILE A 496 14.35 -5.22 -12.91
CA ILE A 496 13.11 -5.62 -12.24
C ILE A 496 12.08 -4.57 -12.62
N LYS A 497 11.10 -4.98 -13.43
CA LYS A 497 9.96 -4.16 -13.77
C LYS A 497 9.18 -3.89 -12.47
N GLY A 498 9.11 -2.62 -12.07
CA GLY A 498 8.20 -2.17 -11.02
C GLY A 498 7.38 -1.05 -11.62
N LYS A 499 6.10 -1.30 -11.93
CA LYS A 499 5.26 -0.37 -12.70
C LYS A 499 4.94 0.91 -11.92
N TRP A 500 4.66 0.76 -10.64
CA TRP A 500 4.22 1.85 -9.75
C TRP A 500 5.18 2.09 -8.60
N ILE A 501 5.89 1.05 -8.15
CA ILE A 501 6.77 1.15 -6.97
C ILE A 501 8.08 1.90 -7.25
N ASN A 502 8.52 1.95 -8.50
CA ASN A 502 9.72 2.68 -8.91
C ASN A 502 9.56 4.21 -8.71
N ASN A 503 8.34 4.72 -8.73
CA ASN A 503 8.03 6.11 -8.46
C ASN A 503 7.52 6.29 -7.03
N ARG A 504 8.22 7.10 -6.26
CA ARG A 504 7.87 7.40 -4.86
C ARG A 504 6.49 8.08 -4.76
N ASN A 505 6.11 8.94 -5.70
CA ASN A 505 4.83 9.62 -5.66
C ASN A 505 3.67 8.65 -5.91
N ASP A 506 3.80 7.78 -6.91
CA ASP A 506 2.78 6.77 -7.23
C ASP A 506 2.57 5.80 -6.06
N LEU A 507 3.64 5.42 -5.35
CA LEU A 507 3.54 4.64 -4.11
C LEU A 507 2.75 5.38 -3.02
N VAL A 508 3.03 6.68 -2.82
CA VAL A 508 2.34 7.48 -1.80
C VAL A 508 0.89 7.70 -2.18
N ASP A 509 0.59 7.98 -3.45
CA ASP A 509 -0.76 8.10 -3.96
C ASP A 509 -1.54 6.79 -3.78
N MET A 510 -0.90 5.65 -4.02
CA MET A 510 -1.47 4.33 -3.72
C MET A 510 -1.85 4.19 -2.24
N PHE A 511 -1.01 4.66 -1.32
CA PHE A 511 -1.34 4.66 0.10
C PHE A 511 -2.56 5.54 0.40
N TRP A 512 -2.64 6.73 -0.19
CA TRP A 512 -3.79 7.62 -0.01
C TRP A 512 -5.09 7.04 -0.56
N GLU A 513 -5.07 6.56 -1.79
CA GLU A 513 -6.23 5.99 -2.49
C GLU A 513 -6.81 4.78 -1.74
N ASN A 514 -5.93 3.94 -1.19
CA ASN A 514 -6.31 2.73 -0.47
C ASN A 514 -6.42 2.94 1.05
N LYS A 515 -6.28 4.19 1.53
CA LYS A 515 -6.34 4.56 2.96
C LYS A 515 -5.38 3.72 3.81
N LEU A 516 -4.15 3.54 3.36
CA LEU A 516 -3.13 2.70 3.98
C LEU A 516 -2.22 3.54 4.86
N GLU A 517 -2.04 3.11 6.11
CA GLU A 517 -1.28 3.85 7.12
C GLU A 517 -0.27 2.95 7.82
N TYR A 518 0.78 3.55 8.38
CA TYR A 518 1.80 2.88 9.18
C TYR A 518 1.82 3.37 10.63
N SER A 519 0.69 3.93 11.09
CA SER A 519 0.59 4.65 12.38
C SER A 519 0.57 3.73 13.60
N ASN A 520 0.29 2.44 13.41
CA ASN A 520 0.45 1.39 14.41
C ASN A 520 0.68 0.02 13.75
N GLU A 521 1.01 -0.99 14.56
CA GLU A 521 1.33 -2.34 14.06
C GLU A 521 0.20 -2.96 13.21
N ARG A 522 -1.06 -2.82 13.63
CA ARG A 522 -2.21 -3.40 12.93
C ARG A 522 -2.38 -2.79 11.54
N LEU A 523 -2.29 -1.47 11.45
CA LEU A 523 -2.38 -0.76 10.17
C LEU A 523 -1.17 -1.04 9.29
N ALA A 524 0.04 -1.09 9.87
CA ALA A 524 1.26 -1.44 9.14
C ALA A 524 1.22 -2.85 8.55
N LYS A 525 0.68 -3.85 9.26
CA LYS A 525 0.45 -5.22 8.75
C LYS A 525 -0.49 -5.19 7.53
N PHE A 526 -1.61 -4.49 7.64
CA PHE A 526 -2.58 -4.38 6.55
C PHE A 526 -1.97 -3.69 5.33
N SER A 527 -1.35 -2.53 5.52
CA SER A 527 -0.68 -1.77 4.47
C SER A 527 0.42 -2.59 3.79
N THR A 528 1.21 -3.34 4.57
CA THR A 528 2.23 -4.25 4.02
C THR A 528 1.62 -5.35 3.17
N LYS A 529 0.52 -5.95 3.62
CA LYS A 529 -0.16 -7.00 2.85
C LYS A 529 -0.72 -6.47 1.53
N VAL A 530 -1.27 -5.25 1.53
CA VAL A 530 -1.74 -4.60 0.29
C VAL A 530 -0.56 -4.26 -0.63
N VAL A 531 0.56 -3.75 -0.12
CA VAL A 531 1.79 -3.53 -0.91
C VAL A 531 2.24 -4.83 -1.58
N LEU A 532 2.36 -5.91 -0.81
CA LEU A 532 2.72 -7.22 -1.36
C LEU A 532 1.71 -7.66 -2.41
N TYR A 533 0.41 -7.59 -2.12
CA TYR A 533 -0.62 -7.98 -3.06
C TYR A 533 -0.52 -7.23 -4.39
N ARG A 534 -0.32 -5.90 -4.34
CA ARG A 534 -0.14 -5.09 -5.55
C ARG A 534 1.15 -5.44 -6.30
N MET A 535 2.23 -5.84 -5.62
CA MET A 535 3.41 -6.37 -6.31
C MET A 535 3.09 -7.68 -7.04
N PHE A 536 2.38 -8.61 -6.39
CA PHE A 536 2.01 -9.88 -7.04
C PHE A 536 1.01 -9.69 -8.18
N ALA A 537 0.00 -8.84 -7.99
CA ALA A 537 -1.06 -8.61 -8.96
C ALA A 537 -0.63 -7.65 -10.09
N ASP A 538 -0.20 -6.43 -9.76
CA ASP A 538 0.01 -5.38 -10.75
C ASP A 538 1.35 -5.54 -11.48
N ASP A 539 2.39 -5.99 -10.77
CA ASP A 539 3.69 -6.32 -11.34
C ASP A 539 3.78 -7.79 -11.80
N SER A 540 2.64 -8.51 -11.86
CA SER A 540 2.54 -9.87 -12.40
C SER A 540 3.57 -10.86 -11.81
N ILE A 541 3.88 -10.74 -10.51
CA ILE A 541 4.78 -11.68 -9.84
C ILE A 541 4.01 -12.93 -9.50
N CYS A 542 4.54 -14.10 -9.85
CA CYS A 542 3.93 -15.37 -9.47
C CYS A 542 4.17 -15.70 -7.99
N SER A 543 3.12 -16.05 -7.25
CA SER A 543 3.18 -16.45 -5.84
C SER A 543 3.90 -17.79 -5.59
N ILE A 544 4.11 -18.61 -6.61
CA ILE A 544 4.86 -19.88 -6.50
C ILE A 544 6.33 -19.70 -6.85
N CYS A 545 6.65 -19.26 -8.07
CA CYS A 545 8.04 -19.16 -8.51
C CYS A 545 8.71 -17.83 -8.16
N GLY A 546 7.93 -16.82 -7.74
CA GLY A 546 8.44 -15.52 -7.34
C GLY A 546 8.89 -14.61 -8.47
N LYS A 547 8.79 -15.06 -9.72
CA LYS A 547 9.28 -14.35 -10.90
C LYS A 547 8.16 -13.50 -11.52
N PHE A 548 8.57 -12.40 -12.14
CA PHE A 548 7.74 -11.64 -13.06
C PHE A 548 7.23 -12.53 -14.19
N SER A 549 5.97 -12.37 -14.57
CA SER A 549 5.29 -13.08 -15.65
C SER A 549 4.87 -12.11 -16.75
N GLU A 550 5.38 -12.28 -17.97
CA GLU A 550 4.97 -11.47 -19.13
C GLU A 550 3.54 -11.79 -19.57
N ASP A 551 3.11 -13.04 -19.44
CA ASP A 551 1.75 -13.49 -19.74
C ASP A 551 0.73 -13.09 -18.66
N GLY A 552 1.14 -12.30 -17.67
CA GLY A 552 0.33 -11.97 -16.50
C GLY A 552 0.23 -13.11 -15.49
N VAL A 553 -0.59 -12.89 -14.46
CA VAL A 553 -0.97 -13.89 -13.46
C VAL A 553 -2.48 -13.94 -13.34
N ASN A 554 -3.03 -15.12 -13.05
CA ASN A 554 -4.47 -15.27 -12.83
C ASN A 554 -4.92 -14.68 -11.48
N LEU A 555 -6.21 -14.83 -11.14
CA LEU A 555 -6.79 -14.38 -9.88
C LEU A 555 -6.09 -14.97 -8.63
N PHE A 556 -5.42 -16.12 -8.78
CA PHE A 556 -4.63 -16.79 -7.74
C PHE A 556 -3.15 -16.38 -7.72
N LEU A 557 -2.77 -15.38 -8.52
CA LEU A 557 -1.42 -14.84 -8.62
C LEU A 557 -0.42 -15.90 -9.13
N LEU A 558 -0.85 -16.77 -10.04
CA LEU A 558 -0.01 -17.81 -10.64
C LEU A 558 0.31 -17.50 -12.10
N CYS A 559 1.57 -17.68 -12.50
CA CYS A 559 1.95 -17.63 -13.91
C CYS A 559 1.58 -18.93 -14.62
N LYS A 560 1.43 -18.87 -15.95
CA LYS A 560 1.01 -19.99 -16.80
C LYS A 560 1.77 -21.29 -16.52
N SER A 561 3.10 -21.22 -16.38
CA SER A 561 3.95 -22.38 -16.10
C SER A 561 3.69 -23.02 -14.73
N CYS A 562 3.46 -22.22 -13.69
CA CYS A 562 3.17 -22.72 -12.35
C CYS A 562 1.75 -23.29 -12.25
N VAL A 563 0.79 -22.72 -12.98
CA VAL A 563 -0.57 -23.30 -13.12
C VAL A 563 -0.47 -24.69 -13.73
N MET A 564 0.21 -24.83 -14.88
CA MET A 564 0.38 -26.12 -15.55
C MET A 564 1.11 -27.14 -14.66
N GLY A 565 2.17 -26.73 -13.95
CA GLY A 565 2.90 -27.60 -13.04
C GLY A 565 2.02 -28.13 -11.89
N THR A 566 1.21 -27.26 -11.29
CA THR A 566 0.29 -27.61 -10.20
C THR A 566 -0.81 -28.57 -10.69
N TRP A 567 -1.33 -28.34 -11.91
CA TRP A 567 -2.32 -29.21 -12.53
C TRP A 567 -1.75 -30.62 -12.79
N LYS A 568 -0.54 -30.70 -13.38
CA LYS A 568 0.13 -31.98 -13.64
C LYS A 568 0.34 -32.79 -12.36
N GLN A 569 0.79 -32.15 -11.28
CA GLN A 569 0.97 -32.82 -9.98
C GLN A 569 -0.35 -33.37 -9.41
N LYS A 570 -1.45 -32.61 -9.50
CA LYS A 570 -2.75 -33.07 -8.99
C LYS A 570 -3.33 -34.24 -9.79
N ASN A 571 -3.09 -34.31 -11.09
CA ASN A 571 -3.61 -35.40 -11.93
C ASN A 571 -2.72 -36.64 -11.92
N GLN A 572 -1.40 -36.52 -11.76
CA GLN A 572 -0.53 -37.68 -11.52
C GLN A 572 -0.87 -38.41 -10.21
N LEU A 573 -1.29 -37.68 -9.17
CA LEU A 573 -1.75 -38.28 -7.90
C LEU A 573 -3.09 -39.03 -8.02
N LYS A 574 -3.92 -38.69 -9.01
CA LYS A 574 -5.20 -39.40 -9.26
C LYS A 574 -5.03 -40.69 -10.05
N GLU A 575 -4.01 -40.79 -10.90
CA GLU A 575 -3.72 -42.04 -11.64
C GLU A 575 -3.22 -43.16 -10.70
N THR A 576 -2.58 -42.83 -9.57
CA THR A 576 -2.11 -43.83 -8.60
C THR A 576 -3.20 -44.39 -7.69
N ASP A 577 -4.33 -43.69 -7.52
CA ASP A 577 -5.45 -44.15 -6.67
C ASP A 577 -6.48 -45.01 -7.44
N CYS A 578 -6.30 -45.21 -8.74
CA CYS A 578 -7.10 -46.12 -9.56
C CYS A 578 -6.38 -47.46 -9.77
N SER A 579 -6.06 -48.16 -8.69
CA SER A 579 -5.66 -49.58 -8.73
C SER A 579 -6.71 -50.42 -8.00
N ILE A 580 -7.95 -50.35 -8.49
CA ILE A 580 -8.94 -51.39 -8.19
C ILE A 580 -8.54 -52.61 -9.00
N SER A 581 -8.04 -53.61 -8.28
CA SER A 581 -7.81 -54.96 -8.72
C SER A 581 -9.13 -55.60 -9.17
N GLU A 582 -9.36 -55.70 -10.47
CA GLU A 582 -10.31 -56.67 -11.00
C GLU A 582 -9.64 -57.52 -12.07
N SER A 583 -9.50 -58.79 -11.73
CA SER A 583 -9.11 -59.87 -12.60
C SER A 583 -10.14 -60.04 -13.72
N PHE A 584 -9.77 -59.70 -14.96
CA PHE A 584 -10.57 -60.02 -16.13
C PHE A 584 -9.90 -61.13 -16.95
N ASN A 585 -10.59 -62.26 -17.05
CA ASN A 585 -10.31 -63.37 -17.95
C ASN A 585 -11.11 -63.16 -19.23
N SER A 586 -10.47 -62.80 -20.34
CA SER A 586 -10.76 -63.27 -21.71
C SER A 586 -10.04 -62.41 -22.76
N GLU A 587 -9.71 -63.02 -23.90
CA GLU A 587 -8.80 -62.54 -24.95
C GLU A 587 -9.25 -61.32 -25.80
N ASP A 588 -10.17 -60.47 -25.35
CA ASP A 588 -10.65 -59.32 -26.16
C ASP A 588 -10.10 -57.93 -25.73
N ASP A 589 -9.25 -57.85 -24.71
CA ASP A 589 -8.77 -56.56 -24.15
C ASP A 589 -7.47 -55.99 -24.78
N ALA A 590 -7.19 -56.27 -26.05
CA ALA A 590 -6.01 -55.71 -26.73
C ALA A 590 -6.26 -54.42 -27.52
N LYS A 591 -7.49 -53.90 -27.60
CA LYS A 591 -7.83 -52.70 -28.41
C LYS A 591 -8.29 -51.46 -27.64
N ILE A 592 -8.44 -51.52 -26.31
CA ILE A 592 -8.93 -50.38 -25.51
C ILE A 592 -7.79 -49.63 -24.77
N GLN A 593 -6.54 -50.08 -24.88
CA GLN A 593 -5.40 -49.43 -24.21
C GLN A 593 -4.69 -48.31 -24.99
N GLN A 594 -5.15 -47.92 -26.19
CA GLN A 594 -4.47 -46.88 -26.99
C GLN A 594 -5.17 -45.53 -27.12
N HIS A 595 -6.38 -45.34 -26.57
CA HIS A 595 -7.13 -44.08 -26.78
C HIS A 595 -7.35 -43.20 -25.54
N SER A 596 -6.88 -43.57 -24.34
CA SER A 596 -7.18 -42.78 -23.12
C SER A 596 -6.10 -41.78 -22.68
N THR A 597 -4.92 -41.75 -23.32
CA THR A 597 -3.79 -40.94 -22.80
C THR A 597 -3.33 -39.78 -23.69
N CYS A 598 -4.02 -39.46 -24.80
CA CYS A 598 -3.52 -38.43 -25.71
C CYS A 598 -4.50 -37.33 -26.15
N GLU A 599 -5.81 -37.45 -25.92
CA GLU A 599 -6.78 -36.44 -26.41
C GLU A 599 -7.06 -35.30 -25.41
N ASN A 600 -6.92 -35.53 -24.10
CA ASN A 600 -7.12 -34.47 -23.09
C ASN A 600 -6.04 -33.39 -23.10
N ILE A 601 -4.85 -33.69 -23.65
CA ILE A 601 -3.75 -32.72 -23.72
C ILE A 601 -3.96 -31.77 -24.92
N THR A 602 -4.42 -32.30 -26.05
CA THR A 602 -4.61 -31.55 -27.30
C THR A 602 -5.74 -30.52 -27.22
N ILE A 603 -6.84 -30.84 -26.54
CA ILE A 603 -7.99 -29.93 -26.41
C ILE A 603 -7.65 -28.68 -25.58
N ILE A 604 -6.74 -28.79 -24.60
CA ILE A 604 -6.33 -27.64 -23.77
C ILE A 604 -5.35 -26.75 -24.55
N ASP A 605 -4.44 -27.34 -25.34
CA ASP A 605 -3.53 -26.58 -26.18
C ASP A 605 -4.29 -25.78 -27.26
N GLU A 606 -5.38 -26.30 -27.81
CA GLU A 606 -6.24 -25.58 -28.78
C GLU A 606 -7.12 -24.48 -28.14
N ILE A 607 -7.58 -24.65 -26.89
CA ILE A 607 -8.34 -23.61 -26.16
C ILE A 607 -7.44 -22.41 -25.80
N ILE A 608 -6.13 -22.64 -25.66
CA ILE A 608 -5.14 -21.63 -25.25
C ILE A 608 -4.77 -20.68 -26.40
N ASP A 609 -4.96 -21.08 -27.66
CA ASP A 609 -4.69 -20.25 -28.84
C ASP A 609 -5.89 -19.38 -29.26
N ALA A 610 -7.06 -19.55 -28.61
CA ALA A 610 -8.24 -18.74 -28.84
C ALA A 610 -8.27 -17.49 -27.92
N ASP A 611 -8.34 -16.32 -28.56
CA ASP A 611 -8.48 -14.94 -28.07
C ASP A 611 -8.55 -14.67 -26.54
N GLN A 612 -7.74 -13.71 -26.09
CA GLN A 612 -7.40 -13.42 -24.67
C GLN A 612 -8.59 -13.12 -23.73
N SER A 613 -9.79 -12.85 -24.25
CA SER A 613 -10.95 -12.49 -23.43
C SER A 613 -11.69 -13.67 -22.80
N ASN A 614 -11.68 -14.86 -23.42
CA ASN A 614 -12.44 -16.03 -22.94
C ASN A 614 -11.61 -16.95 -22.01
N ILE A 615 -10.29 -16.76 -21.96
CA ILE A 615 -9.35 -17.58 -21.18
C ILE A 615 -9.57 -17.42 -19.67
N THR A 616 -9.90 -16.23 -19.19
CA THR A 616 -9.99 -15.96 -17.74
C THR A 616 -11.11 -16.76 -17.05
N GLU A 617 -12.28 -16.85 -17.67
CA GLU A 617 -13.42 -17.60 -17.11
C GLU A 617 -13.17 -19.11 -17.12
N ILE A 618 -12.70 -19.66 -18.25
CA ILE A 618 -12.42 -21.11 -18.39
C ILE A 618 -11.27 -21.54 -17.47
N PHE A 619 -10.23 -20.72 -17.31
CA PHE A 619 -9.10 -21.04 -16.43
C PHE A 619 -9.46 -20.96 -14.94
N ASP A 620 -10.34 -20.04 -14.53
CA ASP A 620 -10.80 -19.96 -13.15
C ASP A 620 -11.68 -21.16 -12.80
N ASP A 621 -12.51 -21.66 -13.72
CA ASP A 621 -13.33 -22.87 -13.53
C ASP A 621 -12.48 -24.15 -13.40
N ILE A 622 -11.42 -24.30 -14.21
CA ILE A 622 -10.50 -25.44 -14.15
C ILE A 622 -9.70 -25.45 -12.83
N VAL A 623 -9.35 -24.28 -12.29
CA VAL A 623 -8.59 -24.15 -11.03
C VAL A 623 -9.50 -24.21 -9.80
N MET A 624 -10.80 -23.92 -9.94
CA MET A 624 -11.82 -23.99 -8.88
C MET A 624 -12.45 -25.37 -8.72
N GLY A 625 -12.28 -26.29 -9.67
CA GLY A 625 -12.71 -27.68 -9.52
C GLY A 625 -14.23 -27.87 -9.57
N GLU A 626 -14.98 -26.91 -10.12
CA GLU A 626 -16.45 -26.99 -10.24
C GLU A 626 -16.95 -27.58 -11.57
N VAL A 627 -16.06 -28.04 -12.46
CA VAL A 627 -16.44 -28.88 -13.61
C VAL A 627 -16.01 -30.33 -13.36
N PHE A 628 -16.63 -30.95 -12.38
CA PHE A 628 -16.87 -32.39 -12.38
C PHE A 628 -18.39 -32.58 -12.36
N VAL A 629 -19.02 -32.41 -13.52
CA VAL A 629 -20.29 -33.10 -13.76
C VAL A 629 -19.88 -34.53 -14.10
N ASP A 630 -20.33 -35.49 -13.29
CA ASP A 630 -20.37 -36.92 -13.60
C ASP A 630 -21.15 -37.11 -14.92
N LEU A 631 -20.51 -36.88 -16.05
CA LEU A 631 -21.04 -37.22 -17.36
C LEU A 631 -20.63 -38.66 -17.61
N THR A 632 -21.61 -39.56 -17.55
CA THR A 632 -21.43 -40.95 -17.95
C THR A 632 -20.95 -41.02 -19.40
N CYS A 633 -20.21 -42.07 -19.74
CA CYS A 633 -19.50 -42.22 -21.02
C CYS A 633 -20.40 -42.01 -22.28
N GLU A 634 -21.72 -42.16 -22.15
CA GLU A 634 -22.70 -41.91 -23.22
C GLU A 634 -22.89 -40.43 -23.60
N GLU A 635 -22.68 -39.49 -22.67
CA GLU A 635 -22.89 -38.06 -22.97
C GLU A 635 -21.69 -37.42 -23.69
N ARG A 636 -20.50 -38.03 -23.61
CA ARG A 636 -19.30 -37.59 -24.35
C ARG A 636 -19.42 -37.80 -25.85
N CYS A 637 -20.05 -38.87 -26.30
CA CYS A 637 -20.16 -39.18 -27.74
C CYS A 637 -21.17 -38.29 -28.49
N LYS A 638 -22.11 -37.63 -27.80
CA LYS A 638 -23.13 -36.79 -28.46
C LYS A 638 -22.70 -35.35 -28.75
N LYS A 639 -21.61 -34.86 -28.15
CA LYS A 639 -21.10 -33.50 -28.38
C LYS A 639 -19.96 -33.40 -29.40
N LEU A 640 -19.57 -34.51 -30.04
CA LEU A 640 -18.47 -34.58 -31.01
C LEU A 640 -18.90 -34.47 -32.48
N SER A 641 -20.12 -33.99 -32.77
CA SER A 641 -20.56 -33.71 -34.16
C SER A 641 -20.89 -32.23 -34.34
N PHE A 642 -19.86 -31.40 -34.52
CA PHE A 642 -19.99 -30.10 -35.19
C PHE A 642 -18.84 -29.94 -36.18
N GLY A 643 -19.00 -30.57 -37.33
CA GLY A 643 -18.39 -30.16 -38.58
C GLY A 643 -19.55 -29.95 -39.56
N ASP A 644 -19.74 -28.70 -40.00
CA ASP A 644 -20.23 -28.31 -41.32
C ASP A 644 -20.86 -26.90 -41.25
N PHE A 645 -20.05 -25.89 -41.57
CA PHE A 645 -20.55 -24.65 -42.16
C PHE A 645 -19.56 -24.18 -43.23
N ILE A 646 -19.81 -24.62 -44.46
CA ILE A 646 -19.55 -23.83 -45.68
C ILE A 646 -20.80 -24.01 -46.55
N ASP A 647 -21.64 -22.98 -46.67
CA ASP A 647 -21.88 -22.38 -47.98
C ASP A 647 -22.61 -21.03 -47.85
N LEU A 648 -22.26 -20.14 -48.78
CA LEU A 648 -22.78 -18.81 -48.98
C LEU A 648 -24.10 -18.85 -49.77
N THR A 649 -24.91 -17.81 -49.55
CA THR A 649 -25.79 -17.10 -50.50
C THR A 649 -27.30 -17.09 -50.25
N ARG A 650 -27.79 -15.84 -50.25
CA ARG A 650 -29.02 -15.30 -50.86
C ARG A 650 -30.37 -15.31 -50.12
N ASP A 651 -30.89 -14.07 -50.13
CA ASP A 651 -32.24 -13.60 -50.44
C ASP A 651 -33.38 -13.74 -49.42
N ASP A 652 -33.77 -12.53 -49.00
CA ASP A 652 -35.11 -11.95 -49.03
C ASP A 652 -36.26 -12.50 -48.17
N SER A 653 -36.81 -11.52 -47.42
CA SER A 653 -38.22 -11.19 -47.31
C SER A 653 -39.10 -11.86 -46.24
N ASP A 654 -39.83 -10.94 -45.61
CA ASP A 654 -41.17 -11.04 -45.02
C ASP A 654 -41.33 -11.30 -43.51
N TYR A 655 -41.76 -10.22 -42.83
CA TYR A 655 -42.93 -10.05 -41.94
C TYR A 655 -43.36 -11.27 -41.06
N GLU A 656 -43.80 -11.14 -39.81
CA GLU A 656 -44.72 -10.14 -39.26
C GLU A 656 -44.79 -10.18 -37.72
N ILE A 657 -45.36 -9.12 -37.17
CA ILE A 657 -45.47 -8.73 -35.76
C ILE A 657 -46.61 -9.48 -35.06
N ILE A 658 -46.38 -10.00 -33.85
CA ILE A 658 -47.41 -10.00 -32.79
C ILE A 658 -46.80 -9.48 -31.49
N GLU A 659 -47.37 -8.37 -31.04
CA GLU A 659 -47.06 -7.55 -29.88
C GLU A 659 -47.70 -8.09 -28.57
N PRO A 660 -47.50 -7.48 -27.38
CA PRO A 660 -47.05 -8.18 -26.17
C PRO A 660 -48.03 -8.14 -24.98
N VAL A 661 -47.86 -9.02 -23.99
CA VAL A 661 -48.36 -8.77 -22.61
C VAL A 661 -47.36 -9.27 -21.54
N GLN A 662 -46.57 -8.31 -21.06
CA GLN A 662 -46.08 -8.02 -19.70
C GLN A 662 -46.05 -9.12 -18.61
N TYR A 663 -44.85 -9.43 -18.08
CA TYR A 663 -44.26 -8.95 -16.79
C TYR A 663 -42.77 -9.39 -16.79
N ALA A 664 -41.80 -8.54 -17.15
CA ALA A 664 -41.08 -7.58 -16.30
C ALA A 664 -40.09 -8.20 -15.27
N THR A 665 -38.80 -8.25 -15.67
CA THR A 665 -37.54 -7.96 -14.92
C THR A 665 -37.16 -8.90 -13.76
N ILE A 666 -35.91 -9.38 -13.60
CA ILE A 666 -34.61 -8.66 -13.61
C ILE A 666 -33.47 -9.56 -14.14
N ASP A 667 -32.75 -9.02 -15.13
CA ASP A 667 -31.37 -9.34 -15.56
C ASP A 667 -30.35 -9.04 -14.47
N LEU A 668 -29.37 -9.92 -14.28
CA LEU A 668 -28.03 -9.57 -13.81
C LEU A 668 -26.99 -10.39 -14.57
N CYS A 669 -26.62 -9.87 -15.75
CA CYS A 669 -25.28 -9.99 -16.30
C CYS A 669 -24.29 -9.10 -15.51
N ASN A 670 -23.02 -9.50 -15.58
CA ASN A 670 -21.78 -8.95 -14.99
C ASN A 670 -21.37 -9.51 -13.64
#